data_AF-A0A2T5GT92-F1
#
_entry.id   AF-A0A2T5GT92-F1
#
_cell.length_a   1.000
_cell.length_b   1.000
_cell.length_c   1.000
_cell.angle_alpha   90.00
_cell.angle_beta   90.00
_cell.angle_gamma   90.00
#
_symmetry.space_group_name_H-M   'P 1'
#
loop_
_entity.id
_entity.type
_entity.pdbx_description
1 polymer ?
#
loop_
_entity_poly.entity_id
_entity_poly.type
_entity_poly.pdbx_seq_one_letter_code
_entity_poly.pdbx_strand_id
1 'polypeptide(L)'
;MIAAEDGAAALAARADQARDRRDWLEAAEAYRGVLRVQPRNAGLWVQLGHALKESGGLQAAGDAYRRALSIDRFSADTHLQLGHLLKMQDDRAGAIAAYAQALRLDPQLESALGELVHLGARNRIPAAAIDREAMWRRLDAVAEALADANDALRAWIGTSAYPMAAYDRFRADVAIRPPPPVPGGDDPLPPITLAIDCGGATATAVRATLTGLLDQSDLSWAARLVDAAGIADHPVASMTLTDPRIGFDGPGDHPLSAGLTIAIDAGTILHPHALAWVRYVALRSGAGAVTCDHDHVRRHWARGQRHADPVLYGVDDPSLRAAVPPRLVAVRGDLAGMPSSGGTRSGADGRAAMLHAARAAQARVAHVPRILASMLDEGGERLAAPDAAVIASGTSDARRSRIAIIVPTRDHAAMLAEAIDSLIATAAIPDRILFVIVDNRSREAATQALLAARALRSDHAVVTMDEPFNWSRANMLGIADPRVADCDLLVFANNDVVMLTQGWDVELDRLLADPPCGIVGARLLYPDMTVQHAGIVLGTGEGLPLHAGRHAAFDDPGPGARYVTQHDAAAVTGAFLAMRREVLAEIGGFDCARLPIAYNDIDVCLRARAAGYRVRYCPQIELLHHESKTRGRTRTVDEAAWDDAELADIHATWGDALTIDPSINPQWALGGAAFDGLREPGMSEILAFIDRSAAPDPWRVTKLRP
;
A
#
# COMPACT_ATOMS: atom_id res chain seq x y z
N MET A 1 70.82 37.81 -33.63
CA MET A 1 69.42 37.52 -33.20
C MET A 1 69.07 36.06 -33.49
N ILE A 2 69.23 35.58 -34.73
CA ILE A 2 68.97 34.18 -35.14
C ILE A 2 69.74 33.14 -34.28
N ALA A 3 71.04 33.34 -34.01
CA ALA A 3 71.83 32.41 -33.18
C ALA A 3 71.43 32.34 -31.69
N ALA A 4 70.67 33.32 -31.18
CA ALA A 4 70.17 33.31 -29.80
C ALA A 4 68.82 32.59 -29.67
N GLU A 5 68.06 32.48 -30.77
CA GLU A 5 66.76 31.80 -30.83
C GLU A 5 66.93 30.27 -30.94
N ASP A 6 67.88 29.79 -31.74
CA ASP A 6 68.20 28.35 -31.86
C ASP A 6 68.65 27.75 -30.51
N GLY A 7 69.44 28.52 -29.74
CA GLY A 7 69.85 28.13 -28.39
C GLY A 7 68.69 28.10 -27.38
N ALA A 8 67.71 28.99 -27.53
CA ALA A 8 66.52 29.01 -26.68
C ALA A 8 65.59 27.82 -26.96
N ALA A 9 65.44 27.41 -28.23
CA ALA A 9 64.66 26.25 -28.61
C ALA A 9 65.26 24.94 -28.05
N ALA A 10 66.59 24.77 -28.13
CA ALA A 10 67.27 23.63 -27.54
C ALA A 10 67.12 23.58 -26.00
N LEU A 11 67.19 24.73 -25.33
CA LEU A 11 66.96 24.84 -23.88
C LEU A 11 65.50 24.54 -23.49
N ALA A 12 64.53 24.96 -24.30
CA ALA A 12 63.11 24.65 -24.06
C ALA A 12 62.84 23.15 -24.20
N ALA A 13 63.34 22.51 -25.25
CA ALA A 13 63.24 21.06 -25.43
C ALA A 13 63.88 20.28 -24.28
N ARG A 14 65.04 20.74 -23.78
CA ARG A 14 65.68 20.16 -22.59
C ARG A 14 64.81 20.33 -21.33
N ALA A 15 64.23 21.52 -21.14
CA ALA A 15 63.36 21.79 -19.99
C ALA A 15 62.12 20.89 -19.99
N ASP A 16 61.47 20.74 -21.14
CA ASP A 16 60.30 19.86 -21.28
C ASP A 16 60.68 18.39 -21.08
N GLN A 17 61.81 17.92 -21.62
CA GLN A 17 62.29 16.56 -21.37
C GLN A 17 62.62 16.30 -19.89
N ALA A 18 63.23 17.26 -19.20
CA ALA A 18 63.50 17.15 -17.76
C ALA A 18 62.21 17.12 -16.95
N ARG A 19 61.23 17.97 -17.29
CA ARG A 19 59.88 17.96 -16.70
C ARG A 19 59.21 16.60 -16.88
N ASP A 20 59.26 16.03 -18.08
CA ASP A 20 58.61 14.75 -18.39
C ASP A 20 59.27 13.57 -17.67
N ARG A 21 60.58 13.65 -17.39
CA ARG A 21 61.30 12.73 -16.50
C ARG A 21 61.10 13.00 -15.01
N ARG A 22 60.36 14.05 -14.64
CA ARG A 22 60.19 14.55 -13.25
C ARG A 22 61.50 14.98 -12.58
N ASP A 23 62.51 15.34 -13.37
CA ASP A 23 63.70 16.03 -12.86
C ASP A 23 63.39 17.52 -12.72
N TRP A 24 62.74 17.87 -11.62
CA TRP A 24 62.18 19.20 -11.38
C TRP A 24 63.25 20.29 -11.22
N LEU A 25 64.42 19.92 -10.69
CA LEU A 25 65.54 20.84 -10.54
C LEU A 25 66.15 21.16 -11.90
N GLU A 26 66.43 20.13 -12.73
CA GLU A 26 66.93 20.33 -14.09
C GLU A 26 65.92 21.11 -14.94
N ALA A 27 64.63 20.79 -14.84
CA ALA A 27 63.57 21.49 -15.55
C ALA A 27 63.51 22.97 -15.18
N ALA A 28 63.55 23.31 -13.88
CA ALA A 28 63.52 24.68 -13.41
C ALA A 28 64.75 25.49 -13.88
N GLU A 29 65.94 24.89 -13.87
CA GLU A 29 67.17 25.52 -14.39
C GLU A 29 67.08 25.77 -15.89
N ALA A 30 66.62 24.79 -16.66
CA ALA A 30 66.48 24.90 -18.10
C ALA A 30 65.42 25.95 -18.48
N TYR A 31 64.24 25.96 -17.83
CA TYR A 31 63.22 26.99 -18.03
C TYR A 31 63.74 28.40 -17.69
N ARG A 32 64.51 28.57 -16.59
CA ARG A 32 65.18 29.86 -16.29
C ARG A 32 66.12 30.28 -17.42
N GLY A 33 66.84 29.34 -18.02
CA GLY A 33 67.69 29.57 -19.19
C GLY A 33 66.92 30.13 -20.37
N VAL A 34 65.79 29.50 -20.72
CA VAL A 34 64.91 29.98 -21.82
C VAL A 34 64.33 31.35 -21.51
N LEU A 35 63.91 31.59 -20.26
CA LEU A 35 63.29 32.85 -19.83
C LEU A 35 64.25 34.05 -19.83
N ARG A 36 65.58 33.84 -19.84
CA ARG A 36 66.55 34.94 -20.09
C ARG A 36 66.46 35.48 -21.51
N VAL A 37 66.13 34.62 -22.48
CA VAL A 37 65.95 34.99 -23.88
C VAL A 37 64.51 35.41 -24.16
N GLN A 38 63.54 34.76 -23.52
CA GLN A 38 62.10 35.00 -23.70
C GLN A 38 61.40 35.45 -22.40
N PRO A 39 61.78 36.59 -21.79
CA PRO A 39 61.28 36.99 -20.48
C PRO A 39 59.79 37.38 -20.45
N ARG A 40 59.17 37.55 -21.63
CA ARG A 40 57.75 37.91 -21.81
C ARG A 40 56.86 36.72 -22.18
N ASN A 41 57.34 35.48 -22.08
CA ASN A 41 56.54 34.28 -22.35
C ASN A 41 55.85 33.78 -21.06
N ALA A 42 54.56 34.09 -20.90
CA ALA A 42 53.79 33.71 -19.71
C ALA A 42 53.75 32.19 -19.48
N GLY A 43 53.58 31.40 -20.54
CA GLY A 43 53.51 29.94 -20.46
C GLY A 43 54.80 29.33 -19.89
N LEU A 44 55.97 29.83 -20.29
CA LEU A 44 57.25 29.38 -19.73
C LEU A 44 57.43 29.76 -18.26
N TRP A 45 56.87 30.91 -17.83
CA TRP A 45 56.83 31.27 -16.41
C TRP A 45 55.92 30.35 -15.59
N VAL A 46 54.76 29.94 -16.13
CA VAL A 46 53.88 28.93 -15.49
C VAL A 46 54.60 27.59 -15.37
N GLN A 47 55.27 27.14 -16.43
CA GLN A 47 56.03 25.89 -16.43
C GLN A 47 57.20 25.91 -15.45
N LEU A 48 57.90 27.03 -15.33
CA LEU A 48 58.90 27.24 -14.28
C LEU A 48 58.26 27.17 -12.88
N GLY A 49 57.08 27.79 -12.70
CA GLY A 49 56.31 27.72 -11.45
C GLY A 49 55.94 26.29 -11.06
N HIS A 50 55.49 25.47 -12.00
CA HIS A 50 55.20 24.05 -11.78
C HIS A 50 56.47 23.29 -11.34
N ALA A 51 57.57 23.40 -12.08
CA ALA A 51 58.82 22.74 -11.74
C ALA A 51 59.37 23.17 -10.36
N LEU A 52 59.26 24.45 -10.02
CA LEU A 52 59.68 24.97 -8.71
C LEU A 52 58.76 24.51 -7.57
N LYS A 53 57.46 24.39 -7.82
CA LYS A 53 56.49 23.86 -6.86
C LYS A 53 56.81 22.41 -6.52
N GLU A 54 57.00 21.57 -7.54
CA GLU A 54 57.27 20.13 -7.37
C GLU A 54 58.67 19.84 -6.80
N SER A 55 59.64 20.75 -6.97
CA SER A 55 60.96 20.68 -6.31
C SER A 55 60.99 21.25 -4.88
N GLY A 56 59.86 21.71 -4.34
CA GLY A 56 59.75 22.26 -2.98
C GLY A 56 60.14 23.75 -2.84
N GLY A 57 60.51 24.41 -3.94
CA GLY A 57 60.83 25.83 -4.00
C GLY A 57 59.60 26.74 -3.99
N LEU A 58 58.72 26.62 -2.98
CA LEU A 58 57.38 27.21 -2.99
C LEU A 58 57.38 28.74 -3.16
N GLN A 59 58.31 29.46 -2.53
CA GLN A 59 58.40 30.92 -2.69
C GLN A 59 58.76 31.32 -4.13
N ALA A 60 59.78 30.67 -4.70
CA ALA A 60 60.19 30.93 -6.07
C ALA A 60 59.12 30.50 -7.09
N ALA A 61 58.34 29.44 -6.80
CA ALA A 61 57.18 29.07 -7.59
C ALA A 61 56.10 30.16 -7.58
N GLY A 62 55.85 30.76 -6.42
CA GLY A 62 54.91 31.87 -6.28
C GLY A 62 55.34 33.09 -7.09
N ASP A 63 56.64 33.42 -7.07
CA ASP A 63 57.19 34.50 -7.88
C ASP A 63 57.05 34.22 -9.38
N ALA A 64 57.26 32.97 -9.81
CA ALA A 64 57.08 32.56 -11.19
C ALA A 64 55.62 32.66 -11.66
N TYR A 65 54.64 32.22 -10.85
CA TYR A 65 53.22 32.39 -11.19
C TYR A 65 52.80 33.87 -11.18
N ARG A 66 53.22 34.68 -10.20
CA ARG A 66 52.95 36.12 -10.21
C ARG A 66 53.59 36.81 -11.42
N ARG A 67 54.76 36.34 -11.86
CA ARG A 67 55.41 36.84 -13.07
C ARG A 67 54.62 36.47 -14.33
N ALA A 68 54.15 35.22 -14.43
CA ALA A 68 53.24 34.80 -15.49
C ALA A 68 51.98 35.68 -15.53
N LEU A 69 51.34 35.92 -14.39
CA LEU A 69 50.15 36.77 -14.25
C LEU A 69 50.42 38.25 -14.54
N SER A 70 51.65 38.74 -14.36
CA SER A 70 52.03 40.10 -14.76
C SER A 70 52.12 40.27 -16.28
N ILE A 71 52.25 39.16 -17.02
CA ILE A 71 52.31 39.12 -18.48
C ILE A 71 50.93 38.81 -19.04
N ASP A 72 50.25 37.79 -18.50
CA ASP A 72 48.87 37.44 -18.81
C ASP A 72 48.01 37.40 -17.53
N ARG A 73 47.33 38.51 -17.27
CA ARG A 73 46.48 38.67 -16.08
C ARG A 73 45.15 37.90 -16.14
N PHE A 74 44.77 37.39 -17.32
CA PHE A 74 43.45 36.79 -17.56
C PHE A 74 43.47 35.25 -17.57
N SER A 75 44.61 34.62 -17.28
CA SER A 75 44.70 33.16 -17.17
C SER A 75 44.03 32.63 -15.90
N ALA A 76 42.82 32.08 -16.03
CA ALA A 76 42.09 31.45 -14.92
C ALA A 76 42.87 30.27 -14.31
N ASP A 77 43.46 29.42 -15.15
CA ASP A 77 44.28 28.28 -14.70
C ASP A 77 45.50 28.75 -13.89
N THR A 78 46.22 29.79 -14.32
CA THR A 78 47.36 30.31 -13.54
C THR A 78 46.93 30.83 -12.16
N HIS A 79 45.75 31.46 -12.04
CA HIS A 79 45.18 31.84 -10.74
C HIS A 79 44.79 30.63 -9.90
N LEU A 80 44.24 29.56 -10.50
CA LEU A 80 43.95 28.29 -9.81
C LEU A 80 45.24 27.66 -9.26
N GLN A 81 46.31 27.60 -10.07
CA GLN A 81 47.59 27.03 -9.65
C GLN A 81 48.28 27.85 -8.56
N LEU A 82 48.19 29.18 -8.65
CA LEU A 82 48.63 30.07 -7.57
C LEU A 82 47.83 29.82 -6.28
N GLY A 83 46.51 29.62 -6.38
CA GLY A 83 45.66 29.26 -5.25
C GLY A 83 46.09 27.97 -4.56
N HIS A 84 46.35 26.90 -5.34
CA HIS A 84 46.86 25.63 -4.80
C HIS A 84 48.20 25.82 -4.09
N LEU A 85 49.10 26.62 -4.67
CA LEU A 85 50.40 26.91 -4.06
C LEU A 85 50.25 27.66 -2.72
N LEU A 86 49.42 28.70 -2.69
CA LEU A 86 49.18 29.50 -1.47
C LEU A 86 48.52 28.66 -0.37
N LYS A 87 47.62 27.73 -0.75
CA LYS A 87 47.03 26.75 0.17
C LYS A 87 48.10 25.84 0.80
N MET A 88 49.08 25.37 0.02
CA MET A 88 50.20 24.57 0.55
C MET A 88 51.15 25.38 1.44
N GLN A 89 51.21 26.71 1.25
CA GLN A 89 51.98 27.63 2.09
C GLN A 89 51.23 28.08 3.35
N ASP A 90 50.04 27.51 3.61
CA ASP A 90 49.13 27.91 4.69
C ASP A 90 48.63 29.38 4.59
N ASP A 91 48.79 30.02 3.42
CA ASP A 91 48.21 31.33 3.13
C ASP A 91 46.77 31.15 2.62
N ARG A 92 45.87 30.91 3.58
CA ARG A 92 44.43 30.73 3.30
C ARG A 92 43.81 31.96 2.64
N ALA A 93 44.18 33.16 3.06
CA ALA A 93 43.59 34.40 2.53
C ALA A 93 44.00 34.61 1.06
N GLY A 94 45.27 34.40 0.74
CA GLY A 94 45.79 34.43 -0.62
C GLY A 94 45.19 33.36 -1.51
N ALA A 95 45.05 32.13 -1.01
CA ALA A 95 44.42 31.03 -1.76
C ALA A 95 42.97 31.34 -2.14
N ILE A 96 42.17 31.85 -1.19
CA ILE A 96 40.79 32.27 -1.45
C ILE A 96 40.74 33.37 -2.52
N ALA A 97 41.62 34.37 -2.44
CA ALA A 97 41.66 35.46 -3.41
C ALA A 97 42.00 34.95 -4.83
N ALA A 98 42.94 34.02 -4.93
CA ALA A 98 43.37 33.42 -6.19
C ALA A 98 42.26 32.55 -6.82
N TYR A 99 41.63 31.65 -6.05
CA TYR A 99 40.49 30.86 -6.54
C TYR A 99 39.29 31.74 -6.95
N ALA A 100 38.99 32.78 -6.17
CA ALA A 100 37.91 33.72 -6.52
C ALA A 100 38.24 34.54 -7.77
N GLN A 101 39.51 34.80 -8.07
CA GLN A 101 39.92 35.43 -9.33
C GLN A 101 39.86 34.45 -10.49
N ALA A 102 40.27 33.19 -10.29
CA ALA A 102 40.13 32.12 -11.29
C ALA A 102 38.66 31.95 -11.70
N LEU A 103 37.76 31.84 -10.72
CA LEU A 103 36.32 31.67 -10.95
C LEU A 103 35.64 32.92 -11.53
N ARG A 104 36.22 34.11 -11.35
CA ARG A 104 35.75 35.34 -12.02
C ARG A 104 36.13 35.39 -13.50
N LEU A 105 37.26 34.77 -13.86
CA LEU A 105 37.76 34.72 -15.23
C LEU A 105 37.10 33.57 -16.01
N ASP A 106 36.89 32.44 -15.35
CA ASP A 106 36.16 31.29 -15.87
C ASP A 106 35.12 30.83 -14.84
N PRO A 107 33.84 31.25 -14.97
CA PRO A 107 32.76 30.84 -14.08
C PRO A 107 32.44 29.34 -14.12
N GLN A 108 32.90 28.59 -15.13
CA GLN A 108 32.66 27.15 -15.27
C GLN A 108 33.76 26.29 -14.62
N LEU A 109 34.77 26.90 -14.01
CA LEU A 109 35.90 26.19 -13.42
C LEU A 109 35.50 25.49 -12.09
N GLU A 110 34.92 24.29 -12.20
CA GLU A 110 34.39 23.51 -11.07
C GLU A 110 35.42 23.26 -9.96
N SER A 111 36.71 23.13 -10.30
CA SER A 111 37.80 22.94 -9.34
C SER A 111 37.99 24.15 -8.42
N ALA A 112 37.99 25.38 -8.96
CA ALA A 112 38.09 26.61 -8.17
C ALA A 112 36.84 26.82 -7.29
N LEU A 113 35.65 26.48 -7.81
CA LEU A 113 34.41 26.50 -7.06
C LEU A 113 34.45 25.52 -5.86
N GLY A 114 34.87 24.28 -6.10
CA GLY A 114 35.01 23.26 -5.07
C GLY A 114 35.98 23.67 -3.96
N GLU A 115 37.12 24.26 -4.32
CA GLU A 115 38.12 24.76 -3.37
C GLU A 115 37.59 25.94 -2.51
N LEU A 116 36.85 26.89 -3.10
CA LEU A 116 36.22 27.97 -2.33
C LEU A 116 35.17 27.45 -1.34
N VAL A 117 34.39 26.44 -1.74
CA VAL A 117 33.40 25.79 -0.85
C VAL A 117 34.11 25.08 0.30
N HIS A 118 35.17 24.33 0.01
CA HIS A 118 35.95 23.61 1.02
C HIS A 118 36.63 24.56 2.03
N LEU A 119 37.13 25.71 1.56
CA LEU A 119 37.70 26.76 2.40
C LEU A 119 36.65 27.64 3.09
N GLY A 120 35.35 27.35 2.96
CA GLY A 120 34.27 28.11 3.61
C GLY A 120 34.07 29.53 3.07
N ALA A 121 34.62 29.85 1.89
CA ALA A 121 34.64 31.19 1.30
C ALA A 121 33.48 31.43 0.32
N ARG A 122 32.27 30.96 0.66
CA ARG A 122 31.09 31.01 -0.21
C ARG A 122 30.71 32.44 -0.66
N ASN A 123 30.99 33.44 0.18
CA ASN A 123 30.78 34.85 -0.12
C ASN A 123 31.69 35.41 -1.24
N ARG A 124 32.68 34.64 -1.70
CA ARG A 124 33.57 35.01 -2.80
C ARG A 124 33.21 34.35 -4.13
N ILE A 125 32.21 33.46 -4.16
CA ILE A 125 31.73 32.80 -5.37
C ILE A 125 30.87 33.79 -6.17
N PRO A 126 31.21 34.11 -7.44
CA PRO A 126 30.37 34.96 -8.28
C PRO A 126 29.01 34.31 -8.54
N ALA A 127 27.93 35.10 -8.56
CA ALA A 127 26.59 34.59 -8.87
C ALA A 127 26.53 33.88 -10.24
N ALA A 128 27.30 34.34 -11.22
CA ALA A 128 27.40 33.75 -12.55
C ALA A 128 28.04 32.35 -12.59
N ALA A 129 28.73 31.93 -11.52
CA ALA A 129 29.29 30.58 -11.38
C ALA A 129 28.27 29.57 -10.80
N ILE A 130 27.07 30.03 -10.41
CA ILE A 130 26.01 29.18 -9.86
C ILE A 130 25.00 28.88 -10.97
N ASP A 131 25.20 27.75 -11.67
CA ASP A 131 24.25 27.27 -12.69
C ASP A 131 23.12 26.46 -12.04
N ARG A 132 22.02 27.15 -11.71
CA ARG A 132 20.83 26.52 -11.13
C ARG A 132 20.12 25.58 -12.10
N GLU A 133 20.16 25.88 -13.40
CA GLU A 133 19.48 25.08 -14.42
C GLU A 133 20.19 23.73 -14.63
N ALA A 134 21.53 23.72 -14.64
CA ALA A 134 22.30 22.48 -14.62
C ALA A 134 22.09 21.67 -13.34
N MET A 135 21.95 22.33 -12.19
CA MET A 135 21.61 21.64 -10.93
C MET A 135 20.26 20.95 -11.01
N TRP A 136 19.22 21.63 -11.50
CA TRP A 136 17.88 21.04 -11.66
C TRP A 136 17.89 19.87 -12.64
N ARG A 137 18.52 20.02 -13.82
CA ARG A 137 18.67 18.91 -14.78
C ARG A 137 19.37 17.68 -14.18
N ARG A 138 20.39 17.88 -13.33
CA ARG A 138 21.06 16.77 -12.61
C ARG A 138 20.13 16.11 -11.60
N LEU A 139 19.30 16.89 -10.90
CA LEU A 139 18.31 16.36 -9.95
C LEU A 139 17.21 15.58 -10.67
N ASP A 140 16.69 16.10 -11.79
CA ASP A 140 15.68 15.43 -12.60
C ASP A 140 16.21 14.09 -13.15
N ALA A 141 17.45 14.07 -13.67
CA ALA A 141 18.09 12.84 -14.13
C ALA A 141 18.27 11.79 -13.02
N VAL A 142 18.56 12.21 -11.79
CA VAL A 142 18.62 11.30 -10.64
C VAL A 142 17.23 10.78 -10.27
N ALA A 143 16.20 11.64 -10.32
CA ALA A 143 14.82 11.24 -10.05
C ALA A 143 14.32 10.22 -11.08
N GLU A 144 14.57 10.44 -12.37
CA GLU A 144 14.27 9.49 -13.45
C GLU A 144 14.98 8.15 -13.23
N ALA A 145 16.29 8.17 -12.96
CA ALA A 145 17.03 6.93 -12.71
C ALA A 145 16.53 6.14 -11.48
N LEU A 146 16.06 6.84 -10.44
CA LEU A 146 15.43 6.21 -9.27
C LEU A 146 14.06 5.62 -9.60
N ALA A 147 13.25 6.30 -10.43
CA ALA A 147 11.97 5.79 -10.91
C ALA A 147 12.17 4.51 -11.74
N ASP A 148 13.08 4.53 -12.71
CA ASP A 148 13.43 3.38 -13.54
C ASP A 148 13.90 2.19 -12.68
N ALA A 149 14.74 2.44 -11.68
CA ALA A 149 15.22 1.41 -10.76
C ALA A 149 14.08 0.82 -9.91
N ASN A 150 13.14 1.66 -9.47
CA ASN A 150 11.98 1.22 -8.70
C ASN A 150 11.01 0.39 -9.56
N ASP A 151 10.81 0.77 -10.82
CA ASP A 151 9.97 0.02 -11.76
C ASP A 151 10.61 -1.32 -12.15
N ALA A 152 11.92 -1.36 -12.38
CA ALA A 152 12.66 -2.60 -12.58
C ALA A 152 12.56 -3.54 -11.36
N LEU A 153 12.64 -2.98 -10.15
CA LEU A 153 12.46 -3.75 -8.92
C LEU A 153 11.04 -4.31 -8.81
N ARG A 154 10.01 -3.52 -9.11
CA ARG A 154 8.60 -3.96 -9.13
C ARG A 154 8.39 -5.09 -10.15
N ALA A 155 8.92 -4.94 -11.35
CA ALA A 155 8.85 -5.97 -12.39
C ALA A 155 9.53 -7.27 -11.94
N TRP A 156 10.73 -7.18 -11.35
CA TRP A 156 11.44 -8.34 -10.82
C TRP A 156 10.66 -9.04 -9.70
N ILE A 157 10.11 -8.28 -8.74
CA ILE A 157 9.24 -8.82 -7.67
C ILE A 157 8.01 -9.51 -8.27
N GLY A 158 7.37 -8.89 -9.27
CA GLY A 158 6.22 -9.47 -9.97
C GLY A 158 6.54 -10.82 -10.62
N THR A 159 7.67 -10.93 -11.32
CA THR A 159 8.12 -12.20 -11.94
C THR A 159 8.59 -13.25 -10.93
N SER A 160 8.84 -12.86 -9.68
CA SER A 160 9.26 -13.75 -8.59
C SER A 160 8.09 -14.20 -7.72
N ALA A 161 6.85 -13.80 -8.05
CA ALA A 161 5.66 -14.22 -7.33
C ALA A 161 5.38 -15.72 -7.53
N TYR A 162 5.01 -16.39 -6.45
CA TYR A 162 4.60 -17.79 -6.48
C TYR A 162 3.12 -17.86 -6.85
N PRO A 163 2.73 -18.64 -7.88
CA PRO A 163 1.30 -18.87 -8.13
C PRO A 163 0.68 -19.59 -6.93
N MET A 164 -0.62 -19.36 -6.68
CA MET A 164 -1.32 -19.98 -5.56
C MET A 164 -1.21 -21.52 -5.53
N ALA A 165 -1.19 -22.16 -6.70
CA ALA A 165 -1.00 -23.61 -6.82
C ALA A 165 0.36 -24.11 -6.27
N ALA A 166 1.35 -23.23 -6.14
CA ALA A 166 2.68 -23.52 -5.62
C ALA A 166 2.87 -23.04 -4.16
N TYR A 167 1.79 -22.82 -3.40
CA TYR A 167 1.84 -22.33 -2.03
C TYR A 167 2.77 -23.15 -1.10
N ASP A 168 2.73 -24.48 -1.20
CA ASP A 168 3.61 -25.35 -0.41
C ASP A 168 5.10 -25.05 -0.63
N ARG A 169 5.46 -24.78 -1.90
CA ARG A 169 6.82 -24.38 -2.27
C ARG A 169 7.15 -22.98 -1.75
N PHE A 170 6.22 -22.03 -1.83
CA PHE A 170 6.40 -20.71 -1.21
C PHE A 170 6.71 -20.84 0.30
N ARG A 171 5.98 -21.70 1.02
CA ARG A 171 6.22 -21.95 2.44
C ARG A 171 7.56 -22.60 2.76
N ALA A 172 8.10 -23.39 1.84
CA ALA A 172 9.42 -24.00 1.98
C ALA A 172 10.57 -23.04 1.62
N ASP A 173 10.40 -22.25 0.55
CA ASP A 173 11.43 -21.36 0.01
C ASP A 173 11.55 -20.05 0.83
N VAL A 174 10.44 -19.57 1.42
CA VAL A 174 10.38 -18.27 2.11
C VAL A 174 10.44 -18.46 3.63
N ALA A 175 11.61 -18.15 4.20
CA ALA A 175 11.80 -18.16 5.65
C ALA A 175 11.19 -16.93 6.33
N ILE A 176 10.44 -17.15 7.41
CA ILE A 176 9.92 -16.06 8.25
C ILE A 176 11.03 -15.54 9.16
N ARG A 177 11.48 -14.30 8.89
CA ARG A 177 12.49 -13.61 9.69
C ARG A 177 11.95 -13.25 11.08
N PRO A 178 12.82 -13.18 12.12
CA PRO A 178 12.42 -12.64 13.42
C PRO A 178 12.01 -11.16 13.32
N PRO A 179 11.19 -10.65 14.26
CA PRO A 179 10.89 -9.23 14.31
C PRO A 179 12.15 -8.38 14.60
N PRO A 180 12.13 -7.09 14.27
CA PRO A 180 13.15 -6.16 14.74
C PRO A 180 13.25 -6.12 16.28
N PRO A 181 14.35 -5.61 16.85
CA PRO A 181 14.45 -5.35 18.27
C PRO A 181 13.31 -4.42 18.75
N VAL A 182 12.79 -4.68 19.95
CA VAL A 182 11.76 -3.85 20.57
C VAL A 182 12.34 -2.44 20.86
N PRO A 183 11.66 -1.34 20.49
CA PRO A 183 12.09 0.01 20.83
C PRO A 183 11.98 0.28 22.34
N GLY A 184 13.03 0.84 22.97
CA GLY A 184 12.99 1.32 24.38
C GLY A 184 13.47 0.32 25.44
N GLY A 185 14.68 -0.23 25.26
CA GLY A 185 15.24 -1.33 26.05
C GLY A 185 15.34 -1.15 27.58
N ASP A 186 15.49 -2.32 28.21
CA ASP A 186 15.68 -2.69 29.63
C ASP A 186 14.43 -2.97 30.49
N ASP A 187 13.23 -2.55 30.08
CA ASP A 187 12.02 -2.93 30.82
C ASP A 187 11.72 -4.44 30.68
N PRO A 188 11.30 -5.12 31.77
CA PRO A 188 10.93 -6.53 31.70
C PRO A 188 9.78 -6.71 30.72
N LEU A 189 9.99 -7.59 29.74
CA LEU A 189 8.98 -7.88 28.72
C LEU A 189 7.73 -8.49 29.37
N PRO A 190 6.51 -8.06 28.97
CA PRO A 190 5.27 -8.52 29.59
C PRO A 190 5.08 -10.04 29.46
N PRO A 191 4.82 -10.83 30.51
CA PRO A 191 4.73 -12.28 30.36
C PRO A 191 3.64 -12.69 29.36
N ILE A 192 3.88 -13.73 28.56
CA ILE A 192 2.86 -14.31 27.66
C ILE A 192 2.21 -15.51 28.36
N THR A 193 0.88 -15.51 28.46
CA THR A 193 0.09 -16.66 28.91
C THR A 193 -0.73 -17.19 27.76
N LEU A 194 -0.57 -18.47 27.42
CA LEU A 194 -1.36 -19.15 26.39
C LEU A 194 -2.44 -20.00 27.03
N ALA A 195 -3.69 -19.79 26.65
CA ALA A 195 -4.80 -20.71 26.87
C ALA A 195 -4.95 -21.60 25.64
N ILE A 196 -4.76 -22.91 25.81
CA ILE A 196 -4.84 -23.92 24.75
C ILE A 196 -6.12 -24.71 24.97
N ASP A 197 -7.13 -24.49 24.13
CA ASP A 197 -8.35 -25.28 24.20
C ASP A 197 -8.11 -26.71 23.70
N CYS A 198 -8.33 -27.68 24.59
CA CYS A 198 -8.20 -29.10 24.32
C CYS A 198 -9.57 -29.81 24.19
N GLY A 199 -10.68 -29.07 24.25
CA GLY A 199 -12.03 -29.61 24.11
C GLY A 199 -12.21 -30.37 22.80
N GLY A 200 -12.42 -31.69 22.89
CA GLY A 200 -12.57 -32.57 21.72
C GLY A 200 -11.29 -32.79 20.90
N ALA A 201 -10.13 -32.29 21.35
CA ALA A 201 -8.87 -32.43 20.62
C ALA A 201 -8.24 -33.82 20.78
N THR A 202 -7.52 -34.26 19.75
CA THR A 202 -6.71 -35.48 19.83
C THR A 202 -5.41 -35.23 20.60
N ALA A 203 -4.85 -36.27 21.20
CA ALA A 203 -3.54 -36.16 21.84
C ALA A 203 -2.42 -35.76 20.85
N THR A 204 -2.57 -36.11 19.57
CA THR A 204 -1.66 -35.69 18.50
C THR A 204 -1.74 -34.20 18.24
N ALA A 205 -2.94 -33.63 18.15
CA ALA A 205 -3.16 -32.20 18.01
C ALA A 205 -2.56 -31.41 19.19
N VAL A 206 -2.82 -31.86 20.42
CA VAL A 206 -2.26 -31.24 21.63
C VAL A 206 -0.74 -31.30 21.62
N ARG A 207 -0.15 -32.47 21.30
CA ARG A 207 1.30 -32.63 21.21
C ARG A 207 1.91 -31.71 20.16
N ALA A 208 1.26 -31.57 19.00
CA ALA A 208 1.73 -30.71 17.92
C ALA A 208 1.81 -29.25 18.35
N THR A 209 0.79 -28.75 19.05
CA THR A 209 0.79 -27.39 19.63
C THR A 209 1.88 -27.23 20.69
N LEU A 210 1.98 -28.14 21.66
CA LEU A 210 2.97 -28.04 22.74
C LEU A 210 4.42 -28.12 22.21
N THR A 211 4.68 -28.96 21.22
CA THR A 211 6.02 -29.03 20.60
C THR A 211 6.35 -27.73 19.87
N GLY A 212 5.38 -27.14 19.15
CA GLY A 212 5.57 -25.82 18.53
C GLY A 212 5.83 -24.69 19.53
N LEU A 213 5.36 -24.82 20.77
CA LEU A 213 5.69 -23.88 21.85
C LEU A 213 7.11 -24.04 22.37
N LEU A 214 7.61 -25.28 22.47
CA LEU A 214 9.00 -25.53 22.86
C LEU A 214 10.01 -24.94 21.87
N ASP A 215 9.64 -24.84 20.59
CA ASP A 215 10.46 -24.27 19.52
C ASP A 215 10.43 -22.73 19.47
N GLN A 216 9.72 -22.05 20.38
CA GLN A 216 9.63 -20.60 20.36
C GLN A 216 10.96 -19.93 20.74
N SER A 217 11.37 -18.97 19.91
CA SER A 217 12.53 -18.10 20.12
C SER A 217 12.38 -17.14 21.31
N ASP A 218 11.15 -16.77 21.64
CA ASP A 218 10.82 -16.11 22.91
C ASP A 218 10.51 -17.20 23.93
N LEU A 219 11.28 -17.23 25.03
CA LEU A 219 11.13 -18.23 26.09
C LEU A 219 10.21 -17.78 27.22
N SER A 220 9.77 -16.51 27.22
CA SER A 220 8.95 -15.88 28.27
C SER A 220 7.46 -16.13 28.03
N TRP A 221 7.07 -17.40 28.17
CA TRP A 221 5.69 -17.85 28.05
C TRP A 221 5.34 -18.92 29.09
N ALA A 222 4.05 -18.99 29.42
CA ALA A 222 3.42 -20.08 30.15
C ALA A 222 2.17 -20.56 29.39
N ALA A 223 1.93 -21.86 29.34
CA ALA A 223 0.81 -22.48 28.66
C ALA A 223 -0.12 -23.20 29.65
N ARG A 224 -1.43 -23.00 29.48
CA ARG A 224 -2.50 -23.62 30.26
C ARG A 224 -3.39 -24.43 29.33
N LEU A 225 -3.49 -25.72 29.61
CA LEU A 225 -4.39 -26.64 28.92
C LEU A 225 -5.80 -26.50 29.51
N VAL A 226 -6.73 -26.00 28.69
CA VAL A 226 -8.13 -25.79 29.04
C VAL A 226 -8.97 -26.95 28.49
N ASP A 227 -9.97 -27.40 29.23
CA ASP A 227 -10.84 -28.55 28.88
C ASP A 227 -10.06 -29.83 28.47
N ALA A 228 -8.98 -30.11 29.20
CA ALA A 228 -8.04 -31.18 28.87
C ALA A 228 -8.34 -32.51 29.60
N ALA A 229 -9.55 -32.69 30.13
CA ALA A 229 -9.92 -33.89 30.87
C ALA A 229 -9.73 -35.18 30.05
N GLY A 230 -10.02 -35.12 28.74
CA GLY A 230 -9.89 -36.26 27.83
C GLY A 230 -8.45 -36.71 27.54
N ILE A 231 -7.45 -35.91 27.90
CA ILE A 231 -6.02 -36.20 27.66
C ILE A 231 -5.19 -36.26 28.96
N ALA A 232 -5.79 -36.03 30.12
CA ALA A 232 -5.08 -35.89 31.39
C ALA A 232 -4.23 -37.12 31.75
N ASP A 233 -4.69 -38.32 31.38
CA ASP A 233 -3.98 -39.59 31.61
C ASP A 233 -3.14 -40.05 30.40
N HIS A 234 -3.16 -39.31 29.29
CA HIS A 234 -2.40 -39.65 28.07
C HIS A 234 -0.91 -39.25 28.22
N PRO A 235 0.06 -39.97 27.63
CA PRO A 235 1.49 -39.60 27.71
C PRO A 235 1.84 -38.16 27.34
N VAL A 236 1.01 -37.49 26.52
CA VAL A 236 1.20 -36.06 26.20
C VAL A 236 1.07 -35.16 27.43
N ALA A 237 0.23 -35.52 28.40
CA ALA A 237 0.06 -34.79 29.66
C ALA A 237 1.34 -34.79 30.50
N SER A 238 2.24 -35.77 30.32
CA SER A 238 3.53 -35.79 31.02
C SER A 238 4.39 -34.56 30.73
N MET A 239 4.14 -33.85 29.62
CA MET A 239 4.81 -32.57 29.32
C MET A 239 4.58 -31.51 30.40
N THR A 240 3.45 -31.56 31.12
CA THR A 240 3.15 -30.68 32.27
C THR A 240 4.03 -30.96 33.49
N LEU A 241 4.63 -32.15 33.56
CA LEU A 241 5.53 -32.55 34.63
C LEU A 241 6.99 -32.29 34.26
N THR A 242 7.33 -32.29 32.97
CA THR A 242 8.70 -32.14 32.48
C THR A 242 9.09 -30.71 32.12
N ASP A 243 8.11 -29.86 31.77
CA ASP A 243 8.35 -28.44 31.50
C ASP A 243 7.45 -27.59 32.42
N PRO A 244 8.01 -26.81 33.35
CA PRO A 244 7.24 -26.04 34.32
C PRO A 244 6.41 -24.91 33.71
N ARG A 245 6.66 -24.56 32.43
CA ARG A 245 5.86 -23.57 31.70
C ARG A 245 4.51 -24.13 31.26
N ILE A 246 4.34 -25.44 31.21
CA ILE A 246 3.11 -26.09 30.72
C ILE A 246 2.34 -26.64 31.93
N GLY A 247 1.05 -26.34 32.04
CA GLY A 247 0.21 -26.91 33.09
C GLY A 247 -1.26 -27.04 32.69
N PHE A 248 -2.03 -27.77 33.50
CA PHE A 248 -3.48 -27.79 33.41
C PHE A 248 -4.08 -26.53 34.02
N ASP A 249 -5.25 -26.12 33.53
CA ASP A 249 -6.03 -25.09 34.21
C ASP A 249 -6.59 -25.64 35.52
N GLY A 250 -6.50 -24.84 36.60
CA GLY A 250 -6.99 -25.19 37.93
C GLY A 250 -8.18 -24.32 38.33
N PRO A 251 -9.06 -24.76 39.24
CA PRO A 251 -10.15 -23.91 39.72
C PRO A 251 -9.59 -22.71 40.50
N GLY A 252 -9.58 -21.54 39.86
CA GLY A 252 -9.56 -20.24 40.54
C GLY A 252 -8.23 -19.50 40.73
N ASP A 253 -7.10 -19.92 40.15
CA ASP A 253 -5.82 -19.27 40.44
C ASP A 253 -4.98 -18.99 39.20
N HIS A 254 -5.20 -17.83 38.58
CA HIS A 254 -4.12 -16.93 38.19
C HIS A 254 -4.68 -15.50 38.09
N PRO A 255 -4.14 -14.51 38.81
CA PRO A 255 -4.45 -13.13 38.51
C PRO A 255 -4.05 -12.86 37.07
N LEU A 256 -4.99 -12.37 36.26
CA LEU A 256 -4.73 -11.79 34.95
C LEU A 256 -3.66 -10.71 35.13
N SER A 257 -2.40 -11.08 34.96
CA SER A 257 -1.28 -10.15 35.15
C SER A 257 -1.25 -9.13 34.01
N ALA A 258 -0.49 -8.05 34.17
CA ALA A 258 -0.28 -6.99 33.18
C ALA A 258 0.43 -7.45 31.87
N GLY A 259 0.38 -8.73 31.53
CA GLY A 259 1.01 -9.36 30.38
C GLY A 259 0.12 -9.48 29.14
N LEU A 260 0.46 -10.42 28.23
CA LEU A 260 -0.35 -10.78 27.07
C LEU A 260 -1.01 -12.15 27.28
N THR A 261 -2.30 -12.25 26.98
CA THR A 261 -3.04 -13.51 26.96
C THR A 261 -3.32 -13.91 25.52
N ILE A 262 -2.96 -15.14 25.16
CA ILE A 262 -3.15 -15.70 23.82
C ILE A 262 -4.12 -16.88 23.92
N ALA A 263 -5.13 -16.92 23.05
CA ALA A 263 -5.96 -18.12 22.89
C ALA A 263 -5.67 -18.81 21.56
N ILE A 264 -5.51 -20.14 21.61
CA ILE A 264 -5.31 -21.02 20.46
C ILE A 264 -6.06 -22.34 20.66
N ASP A 265 -6.41 -23.01 19.56
CA ASP A 265 -6.93 -24.39 19.59
C ASP A 265 -5.76 -25.38 19.65
N ALA A 266 -5.91 -26.49 20.38
CA ALA A 266 -5.02 -27.63 20.20
C ALA A 266 -5.05 -28.10 18.73
N GLY A 267 -3.87 -28.40 18.17
CA GLY A 267 -3.67 -28.61 16.73
C GLY A 267 -3.17 -27.37 16.00
N THR A 268 -3.18 -26.20 16.63
CA THR A 268 -2.49 -25.00 16.11
C THR A 268 -0.98 -25.14 16.34
N ILE A 269 -0.20 -25.15 15.28
CA ILE A 269 1.27 -25.19 15.30
C ILE A 269 1.79 -23.77 15.09
N LEU A 270 2.55 -23.25 16.04
CA LEU A 270 3.14 -21.92 15.95
C LEU A 270 4.47 -21.94 15.22
N HIS A 271 4.73 -20.92 14.39
CA HIS A 271 6.05 -20.66 13.83
C HIS A 271 7.04 -20.32 14.97
N PRO A 272 8.34 -20.69 14.91
CA PRO A 272 9.33 -20.41 15.97
C PRO A 272 9.47 -18.93 16.41
N HIS A 273 9.06 -17.99 15.57
CA HIS A 273 9.07 -16.55 15.88
C HIS A 273 7.68 -15.97 16.17
N ALA A 274 6.63 -16.79 16.32
CA ALA A 274 5.26 -16.34 16.49
C ALA A 274 5.09 -15.45 17.73
N LEU A 275 5.54 -15.94 18.90
CA LEU A 275 5.42 -15.19 20.15
C LEU A 275 6.25 -13.90 20.15
N ALA A 276 7.44 -13.94 19.56
CA ALA A 276 8.30 -12.77 19.41
C ALA A 276 7.63 -11.68 18.55
N TRP A 277 7.02 -12.05 17.42
CA TRP A 277 6.28 -11.12 16.56
C TRP A 277 5.06 -10.52 17.23
N VAL A 278 4.25 -11.36 17.90
CA VAL A 278 3.05 -10.92 18.64
C VAL A 278 3.43 -9.90 19.70
N ARG A 279 4.47 -10.19 20.49
CA ARG A 279 5.00 -9.26 21.49
C ARG A 279 5.51 -7.97 20.86
N TYR A 280 6.34 -8.08 19.82
CA TYR A 280 6.91 -6.93 19.13
C TYR A 280 5.80 -5.97 18.66
N VAL A 281 4.76 -6.51 18.03
CA VAL A 281 3.64 -5.72 17.53
C VAL A 281 2.81 -5.12 18.67
N ALA A 282 2.53 -5.88 19.73
CA ALA A 282 1.82 -5.36 20.89
C ALA A 282 2.54 -4.15 21.51
N LEU A 283 3.87 -4.24 21.67
CA LEU A 283 4.70 -3.16 22.23
C LEU A 283 4.85 -1.99 21.26
N ARG A 284 5.09 -2.25 19.97
CA ARG A 284 5.25 -1.21 18.94
C ARG A 284 3.99 -0.37 18.77
N SER A 285 2.83 -1.03 18.69
CA SER A 285 1.57 -0.39 18.32
C SER A 285 0.77 0.11 19.51
N GLY A 286 0.99 -0.46 20.70
CA GLY A 286 0.12 -0.26 21.86
C GLY A 286 -1.30 -0.81 21.67
N ALA A 287 -1.51 -1.70 20.69
CA ALA A 287 -2.81 -2.29 20.41
C ALA A 287 -3.31 -3.16 21.58
N GLY A 288 -4.63 -3.19 21.77
CA GLY A 288 -5.28 -4.04 22.77
C GLY A 288 -5.36 -5.50 22.36
N ALA A 289 -5.37 -5.75 21.05
CA ALA A 289 -5.32 -7.08 20.47
C ALA A 289 -4.32 -7.16 19.31
N VAL A 290 -3.74 -8.35 19.12
CA VAL A 290 -2.85 -8.69 18.01
C VAL A 290 -3.32 -10.00 17.38
N THR A 291 -3.35 -10.03 16.05
CA THR A 291 -3.72 -11.20 15.23
C THR A 291 -2.65 -11.48 14.19
N CYS A 292 -2.67 -12.65 13.58
CA CYS A 292 -1.77 -13.00 12.47
C CYS A 292 -2.47 -13.87 11.43
N ASP A 293 -1.79 -14.09 10.31
CA ASP A 293 -2.24 -15.01 9.27
C ASP A 293 -2.02 -16.46 9.68
N HIS A 294 -2.73 -17.37 9.00
CA HIS A 294 -2.57 -18.79 9.22
C HIS A 294 -2.77 -19.61 7.95
N ASP A 295 -2.36 -20.86 7.99
CA ASP A 295 -2.59 -21.84 6.92
C ASP A 295 -2.92 -23.22 7.50
N HIS A 296 -2.98 -24.22 6.62
CA HIS A 296 -3.14 -25.62 7.01
C HIS A 296 -1.87 -26.39 6.71
N VAL A 297 -1.54 -27.35 7.57
CA VAL A 297 -0.37 -28.21 7.41
C VAL A 297 -0.75 -29.67 7.62
N ARG A 298 -0.35 -30.50 6.66
CA ARG A 298 -0.40 -31.96 6.80
C ARG A 298 1.01 -32.48 7.03
N ARG A 299 1.21 -33.21 8.13
CA ARG A 299 2.52 -33.77 8.50
C ARG A 299 2.61 -35.24 8.16
N HIS A 300 3.67 -35.63 7.48
CA HIS A 300 4.00 -37.04 7.25
C HIS A 300 5.47 -37.29 7.58
N TRP A 301 5.73 -38.17 8.54
CA TRP A 301 7.08 -38.41 9.07
C TRP A 301 8.14 -38.69 7.99
N ALA A 302 7.79 -39.42 6.92
CA ALA A 302 8.71 -39.74 5.83
C ALA A 302 8.70 -38.75 4.65
N ARG A 303 7.65 -37.94 4.50
CA ARG A 303 7.44 -37.09 3.31
C ARG A 303 7.55 -35.59 3.63
N GLY A 304 7.79 -35.24 4.89
CA GLY A 304 7.84 -33.87 5.36
C GLY A 304 6.47 -33.29 5.67
N GLN A 305 6.41 -31.96 5.70
CA GLN A 305 5.18 -31.20 5.94
C GLN A 305 4.72 -30.63 4.60
N ARG A 306 3.41 -30.63 4.37
CA ARG A 306 2.79 -29.99 3.20
C ARG A 306 1.82 -28.92 3.66
N HIS A 307 2.02 -27.70 3.20
CA HIS A 307 1.19 -26.54 3.50
C HIS A 307 0.15 -26.28 2.41
N ALA A 308 -1.04 -25.83 2.81
CA ALA A 308 -2.16 -25.52 1.94
C ALA A 308 -3.06 -24.44 2.52
N ASP A 309 -3.96 -23.91 1.69
CA ASP A 309 -5.09 -23.06 2.09
C ASP A 309 -4.68 -21.88 3.01
N PRO A 310 -3.81 -20.96 2.52
CA PRO A 310 -3.44 -19.78 3.29
C PRO A 310 -4.64 -18.87 3.50
N VAL A 311 -4.74 -18.33 4.71
CA VAL A 311 -5.71 -17.30 5.09
C VAL A 311 -4.93 -16.06 5.46
N LEU A 312 -4.90 -15.13 4.50
CA LEU A 312 -4.19 -13.86 4.58
C LEU A 312 -5.18 -12.72 4.82
N TYR A 313 -5.09 -12.07 5.97
CA TYR A 313 -6.02 -11.01 6.36
C TYR A 313 -5.50 -9.63 5.96
N GLY A 314 -6.44 -8.75 5.60
CA GLY A 314 -6.22 -7.30 5.62
C GLY A 314 -6.24 -6.74 7.05
N VAL A 315 -6.48 -5.44 7.16
CA VAL A 315 -6.80 -4.78 8.44
C VAL A 315 -8.05 -5.39 9.08
N ASP A 316 -8.32 -5.09 10.35
CA ASP A 316 -9.42 -5.71 11.10
C ASP A 316 -10.80 -5.47 10.44
N ASP A 317 -11.33 -6.50 9.80
CA ASP A 317 -12.69 -6.59 9.28
C ASP A 317 -13.46 -7.64 10.10
N PRO A 318 -14.47 -7.23 10.90
CA PRO A 318 -15.23 -8.15 11.74
C PRO A 318 -15.95 -9.25 10.96
N SER A 319 -16.46 -8.96 9.76
CA SER A 319 -17.27 -9.90 8.98
C SER A 319 -16.40 -10.99 8.34
N LEU A 320 -15.27 -10.63 7.73
CA LEU A 320 -14.32 -11.62 7.19
C LEU A 320 -13.72 -12.49 8.30
N ARG A 321 -13.41 -11.90 9.45
CA ARG A 321 -12.86 -12.63 10.61
C ARG A 321 -13.89 -13.50 11.31
N ALA A 322 -15.19 -13.21 11.19
CA ALA A 322 -16.22 -14.11 11.67
C ALA A 322 -16.38 -15.32 10.73
N ALA A 323 -16.31 -15.10 9.41
CA ALA A 323 -16.36 -16.18 8.42
C ALA A 323 -15.16 -17.13 8.51
N VAL A 324 -13.95 -16.56 8.68
CA VAL A 324 -12.71 -17.33 8.88
C VAL A 324 -11.93 -16.74 10.07
N PRO A 325 -12.08 -17.30 11.29
CA PRO A 325 -11.42 -16.76 12.48
C PRO A 325 -9.89 -16.91 12.48
N PRO A 326 -9.13 -15.87 12.90
CA PRO A 326 -7.71 -15.99 13.15
C PRO A 326 -7.41 -17.10 14.16
N ARG A 327 -6.37 -17.89 13.93
CA ARG A 327 -6.01 -19.04 14.80
C ARG A 327 -5.16 -18.65 16.01
N LEU A 328 -4.56 -17.48 15.97
CA LEU A 328 -3.87 -16.86 17.09
C LEU A 328 -4.46 -15.47 17.31
N VAL A 329 -5.03 -15.28 18.49
CA VAL A 329 -5.46 -13.97 18.99
C VAL A 329 -4.75 -13.72 20.32
N ALA A 330 -4.02 -12.63 20.39
CA ALA A 330 -3.42 -12.13 21.62
C ALA A 330 -4.16 -10.87 22.06
N VAL A 331 -4.45 -10.73 23.35
CA VAL A 331 -4.98 -9.51 23.94
C VAL A 331 -4.17 -9.13 25.18
N ARG A 332 -4.18 -7.85 25.54
CA ARG A 332 -3.60 -7.41 26.82
C ARG A 332 -4.36 -8.01 28.00
N GLY A 333 -3.64 -8.39 29.05
CA GLY A 333 -4.20 -9.07 30.23
C GLY A 333 -5.28 -8.27 30.97
N ASP A 334 -5.23 -6.93 30.91
CA ASP A 334 -6.26 -6.05 31.45
C ASP A 334 -7.57 -6.05 30.65
N LEU A 335 -7.52 -6.48 29.39
CA LEU A 335 -8.67 -6.66 28.50
C LEU A 335 -9.09 -8.14 28.39
N ALA A 336 -8.28 -9.06 28.90
CA ALA A 336 -8.53 -10.48 28.95
C ALA A 336 -9.55 -10.81 30.06
N GLY A 337 -10.72 -10.18 30.06
CA GLY A 337 -11.86 -10.67 30.82
C GLY A 337 -12.24 -12.05 30.30
N MET A 338 -11.68 -13.10 30.91
CA MET A 338 -12.07 -14.49 30.62
C MET A 338 -13.59 -14.58 30.81
N PRO A 339 -14.36 -15.01 29.80
CA PRO A 339 -15.79 -15.17 29.99
C PRO A 339 -16.05 -16.33 30.97
N SER A 340 -16.26 -15.98 32.24
CA SER A 340 -16.80 -16.90 33.24
C SER A 340 -18.32 -16.95 33.11
N SER A 341 -18.86 -17.97 32.45
CA SER A 341 -20.14 -18.61 32.84
C SER A 341 -20.50 -19.80 31.95
N GLY A 342 -20.59 -20.99 32.57
CA GLY A 342 -21.56 -22.05 32.28
C GLY A 342 -21.52 -22.73 30.90
N GLY A 343 -20.78 -23.83 30.81
CA GLY A 343 -21.02 -24.91 29.83
C GLY A 343 -20.40 -24.69 28.45
N THR A 344 -19.41 -25.53 28.13
CA THR A 344 -18.89 -25.86 26.78
C THR A 344 -18.70 -24.68 25.82
N ARG A 345 -17.49 -24.13 25.74
CA ARG A 345 -17.12 -23.20 24.66
C ARG A 345 -15.88 -23.73 23.96
N SER A 346 -15.99 -23.85 22.64
CA SER A 346 -14.88 -24.22 21.77
C SER A 346 -13.88 -23.07 21.65
N GLY A 347 -12.64 -23.34 21.26
CA GLY A 347 -11.58 -22.33 21.25
C GLY A 347 -11.77 -21.25 20.19
N ALA A 348 -12.57 -21.50 19.15
CA ALA A 348 -13.05 -20.49 18.22
C ALA A 348 -13.92 -19.43 18.92
N ASP A 349 -14.81 -19.85 19.82
CA ASP A 349 -15.67 -18.95 20.61
C ASP A 349 -14.83 -18.09 21.56
N GLY A 350 -13.77 -18.67 22.13
CA GLY A 350 -12.82 -17.96 22.99
C GLY A 350 -12.06 -16.84 22.26
N ARG A 351 -11.50 -17.14 21.07
CA ARG A 351 -10.78 -16.15 20.27
C ARG A 351 -11.69 -15.04 19.75
N ALA A 352 -12.89 -15.40 19.29
CA ALA A 352 -13.89 -14.42 18.88
C ALA A 352 -14.28 -13.51 20.06
N ALA A 353 -14.54 -14.08 21.25
CA ALA A 353 -14.85 -13.33 22.45
C ALA A 353 -13.74 -12.34 22.84
N MET A 354 -12.46 -12.74 22.71
CA MET A 354 -11.32 -11.85 22.99
C MET A 354 -11.25 -10.66 22.02
N LEU A 355 -11.45 -10.89 20.72
CA LEU A 355 -11.54 -9.80 19.74
C LEU A 355 -12.74 -8.89 20.00
N HIS A 356 -13.89 -9.48 20.33
CA HIS A 356 -15.08 -8.71 20.71
C HIS A 356 -14.85 -7.87 21.97
N ALA A 357 -14.18 -8.41 22.99
CA ALA A 357 -13.85 -7.68 24.21
C ALA A 357 -12.89 -6.52 23.93
N ALA A 358 -11.84 -6.74 23.13
CA ALA A 358 -10.92 -5.69 22.72
C ALA A 358 -11.66 -4.55 21.97
N ARG A 359 -12.55 -4.90 21.04
CA ARG A 359 -13.38 -3.92 20.31
C ARG A 359 -14.36 -3.19 21.22
N ALA A 360 -14.99 -3.89 22.16
CA ALA A 360 -15.92 -3.30 23.12
C ALA A 360 -15.22 -2.31 24.07
N ALA A 361 -13.94 -2.55 24.38
CA ALA A 361 -13.08 -1.62 25.10
C ALA A 361 -12.51 -0.49 24.21
N GLN A 362 -12.96 -0.39 22.94
CA GLN A 362 -12.44 0.54 21.93
C GLN A 362 -10.92 0.43 21.73
N ALA A 363 -10.36 -0.75 22.02
CA ALA A 363 -8.93 -1.00 21.86
C ALA A 363 -8.62 -1.31 20.39
N ARG A 364 -7.45 -0.84 19.94
CA ARG A 364 -6.98 -1.07 18.58
C ARG A 364 -6.61 -2.54 18.38
N VAL A 365 -6.80 -3.05 17.17
CA VAL A 365 -6.45 -4.41 16.78
C VAL A 365 -5.33 -4.35 15.74
N ALA A 366 -4.12 -4.72 16.14
CA ALA A 366 -3.00 -4.84 15.21
C ALA A 366 -2.99 -6.21 14.53
N HIS A 367 -2.40 -6.27 13.34
CA HIS A 367 -2.24 -7.50 12.58
C HIS A 367 -0.80 -7.68 12.13
N VAL A 368 -0.25 -8.87 12.36
CA VAL A 368 1.04 -9.28 11.82
C VAL A 368 0.78 -9.97 10.47
N PRO A 369 1.15 -9.36 9.32
CA PRO A 369 0.85 -9.90 7.99
C PRO A 369 1.82 -11.04 7.64
N ARG A 370 1.81 -12.08 8.47
CA ARG A 370 2.69 -13.26 8.43
C ARG A 370 1.92 -14.49 8.89
N ILE A 371 2.16 -15.60 8.20
CA ILE A 371 1.66 -16.93 8.57
C ILE A 371 2.44 -17.45 9.79
N LEU A 372 1.99 -17.06 10.99
CA LEU A 372 2.63 -17.43 12.25
C LEU A 372 1.96 -18.63 12.92
N ALA A 373 0.85 -19.12 12.36
CA ALA A 373 0.13 -20.29 12.82
C ALA A 373 -0.21 -21.22 11.65
N SER A 374 -0.17 -22.52 11.90
CA SER A 374 -0.58 -23.56 10.95
C SER A 374 -1.52 -24.55 11.63
N MET A 375 -2.68 -24.81 11.05
CA MET A 375 -3.63 -25.79 11.56
C MET A 375 -3.24 -27.20 11.10
N LEU A 376 -3.09 -28.12 12.05
CA LEU A 376 -2.83 -29.51 11.73
C LEU A 376 -4.06 -30.14 11.05
N ASP A 377 -3.91 -30.55 9.80
CA ASP A 377 -4.90 -31.34 9.08
C ASP A 377 -4.64 -32.83 9.31
N GLU A 378 -5.47 -33.46 10.17
CA GLU A 378 -5.41 -34.88 10.49
C GLU A 378 -6.17 -35.76 9.47
N GLY A 379 -6.74 -35.19 8.40
CA GLY A 379 -7.39 -35.92 7.31
C GLY A 379 -8.87 -36.26 7.53
N GLY A 380 -9.57 -35.50 8.36
CA GLY A 380 -11.05 -35.54 8.44
C GLY A 380 -11.69 -34.82 7.25
N GLU A 381 -12.94 -35.18 6.90
CA GLU A 381 -13.73 -34.41 5.92
C GLU A 381 -13.67 -32.92 6.28
N ARG A 382 -13.38 -32.10 5.26
CA ARG A 382 -13.36 -30.64 5.36
C ARG A 382 -14.61 -30.18 6.10
N LEU A 383 -14.44 -29.34 7.12
CA LEU A 383 -15.53 -28.50 7.60
C LEU A 383 -16.11 -27.80 6.36
N ALA A 384 -17.38 -28.08 6.07
CA ALA A 384 -18.11 -27.39 5.03
C ALA A 384 -17.92 -25.88 5.23
N ALA A 385 -17.94 -25.12 4.13
CA ALA A 385 -18.08 -23.67 4.21
C ALA A 385 -19.19 -23.37 5.24
N PRO A 386 -18.97 -22.42 6.18
CA PRO A 386 -19.98 -22.12 7.18
C PRO A 386 -21.31 -21.94 6.46
N ASP A 387 -22.34 -22.69 6.88
CA ASP A 387 -23.70 -22.49 6.40
C ASP A 387 -23.94 -20.98 6.42
N ALA A 388 -24.31 -20.43 5.26
CA ALA A 388 -24.57 -19.01 5.09
C ALA A 388 -25.38 -18.57 6.31
N ALA A 389 -24.74 -17.79 7.20
CA ALA A 389 -25.32 -17.47 8.48
C ALA A 389 -26.71 -16.89 8.19
N VAL A 390 -27.75 -17.61 8.61
CA VAL A 390 -29.12 -17.14 8.51
C VAL A 390 -29.11 -15.83 9.27
N ILE A 391 -29.23 -14.73 8.52
CA ILE A 391 -29.34 -13.40 9.10
C ILE A 391 -30.53 -13.49 10.04
N ALA A 392 -30.26 -13.45 11.35
CA ALA A 392 -31.31 -13.32 12.33
C ALA A 392 -32.10 -12.09 11.93
N SER A 393 -33.36 -12.29 11.54
CA SER A 393 -34.30 -11.23 11.19
C SER A 393 -34.60 -10.46 12.46
N GLY A 394 -33.68 -9.56 12.82
CA GLY A 394 -33.90 -8.56 13.85
C GLY A 394 -35.02 -7.66 13.34
N THR A 395 -36.21 -7.84 13.91
CA THR A 395 -37.35 -6.93 13.76
C THR A 395 -37.02 -5.63 14.49
N SER A 396 -36.16 -4.83 13.87
CA SER A 396 -36.01 -3.42 14.22
C SER A 396 -37.13 -2.65 13.53
N ASP A 397 -37.80 -1.79 14.29
CA ASP A 397 -38.83 -0.84 13.88
C ASP A 397 -38.19 0.29 13.03
N ALA A 398 -37.44 -0.11 12.00
CA ALA A 398 -36.54 0.74 11.24
C ALA A 398 -37.33 1.73 10.38
N ARG A 399 -36.94 3.01 10.49
CA ARG A 399 -37.35 4.07 9.58
C ARG A 399 -37.18 3.58 8.14
N ARG A 400 -38.29 3.49 7.40
CA ARG A 400 -38.29 3.06 6.00
C ARG A 400 -37.78 4.21 5.14
N SER A 401 -36.50 4.19 4.78
CA SER A 401 -35.93 5.26 3.97
C SER A 401 -36.60 5.31 2.61
N ARG A 402 -36.81 6.52 2.09
CA ARG A 402 -37.16 6.71 0.67
C ARG A 402 -35.90 6.61 -0.19
N ILE A 403 -36.01 5.95 -1.33
CA ILE A 403 -34.88 5.63 -2.20
C ILE A 403 -35.08 6.35 -3.54
N ALA A 404 -34.08 7.10 -4.00
CA ALA A 404 -34.01 7.56 -5.39
C ALA A 404 -33.02 6.70 -6.18
N ILE A 405 -33.45 6.09 -7.28
CA ILE A 405 -32.59 5.35 -8.20
C ILE A 405 -32.36 6.21 -9.44
N ILE A 406 -31.13 6.67 -9.64
CA ILE A 406 -30.73 7.49 -10.78
C ILE A 406 -30.14 6.58 -11.86
N VAL A 407 -30.74 6.64 -13.05
CA VAL A 407 -30.39 5.78 -14.19
C VAL A 407 -30.12 6.64 -15.42
N PRO A 408 -28.85 6.99 -15.71
CA PRO A 408 -28.45 7.57 -16.98
C PRO A 408 -28.73 6.61 -18.13
N THR A 409 -29.28 7.12 -19.23
CA THR A 409 -29.60 6.27 -20.38
C THR A 409 -29.48 7.00 -21.70
N ARG A 410 -29.23 6.21 -22.75
CA ARG A 410 -29.33 6.62 -24.15
C ARG A 410 -29.71 5.40 -24.97
N ASP A 411 -30.91 5.45 -25.57
CA ASP A 411 -31.45 4.37 -26.40
C ASP A 411 -31.57 3.01 -25.66
N HIS A 412 -31.87 1.91 -26.37
CA HIS A 412 -32.03 0.56 -25.82
C HIS A 412 -33.22 0.37 -24.86
N ALA A 413 -34.43 0.75 -25.29
CA ALA A 413 -35.66 0.68 -24.51
C ALA A 413 -35.89 -0.66 -23.75
N ALA A 414 -35.65 -1.81 -24.40
CA ALA A 414 -35.90 -3.11 -23.78
C ALA A 414 -35.01 -3.36 -22.56
N MET A 415 -33.74 -2.98 -22.65
CA MET A 415 -32.74 -3.13 -21.60
C MET A 415 -33.06 -2.18 -20.43
N LEU A 416 -33.38 -0.92 -20.72
CA LEU A 416 -33.81 0.04 -19.70
C LEU A 416 -35.09 -0.42 -18.98
N ALA A 417 -36.06 -0.95 -19.71
CA ALA A 417 -37.29 -1.47 -19.13
C ALA A 417 -37.01 -2.66 -18.20
N GLU A 418 -36.19 -3.63 -18.63
CA GLU A 418 -35.81 -4.79 -17.83
C GLU A 418 -35.07 -4.38 -16.53
N ALA A 419 -34.18 -3.39 -16.62
CA ALA A 419 -33.48 -2.86 -15.45
C ALA A 419 -34.44 -2.23 -14.43
N ILE A 420 -35.32 -1.34 -14.88
CA ILE A 420 -36.31 -0.68 -14.00
C ILE A 420 -37.28 -1.71 -13.42
N ASP A 421 -37.83 -2.58 -14.27
CA ASP A 421 -38.90 -3.50 -13.87
C ASP A 421 -38.37 -4.60 -12.94
N SER A 422 -37.12 -5.07 -13.11
CA SER A 422 -36.51 -6.02 -12.19
C SER A 422 -36.25 -5.40 -10.80
N LEU A 423 -35.76 -4.17 -10.73
CA LEU A 423 -35.55 -3.45 -9.46
C LEU A 423 -36.87 -3.26 -8.70
N ILE A 424 -37.96 -2.93 -9.39
CA ILE A 424 -39.30 -2.80 -8.80
C ILE A 424 -39.83 -4.15 -8.34
N ALA A 425 -39.81 -5.15 -9.23
CA ALA A 425 -40.44 -6.45 -8.98
C ALA A 425 -39.79 -7.26 -7.86
N THR A 426 -38.51 -7.01 -7.59
CA THR A 426 -37.75 -7.68 -6.53
C THR A 426 -37.68 -6.89 -5.23
N ALA A 427 -38.13 -5.62 -5.20
CA ALA A 427 -38.17 -4.83 -3.98
C ALA A 427 -39.27 -5.36 -3.04
N ALA A 428 -38.96 -5.43 -1.74
CA ALA A 428 -39.94 -5.77 -0.72
C ALA A 428 -40.95 -4.63 -0.48
N ILE A 429 -40.52 -3.37 -0.66
CA ILE A 429 -41.38 -2.20 -0.48
C ILE A 429 -41.23 -1.27 -1.70
N PRO A 430 -41.80 -1.60 -2.86
CA PRO A 430 -41.61 -0.84 -4.10
C PRO A 430 -42.10 0.61 -4.02
N ASP A 431 -43.15 0.89 -3.24
CA ASP A 431 -43.79 2.22 -3.17
C ASP A 431 -42.88 3.34 -2.61
N ARG A 432 -41.73 3.01 -2.01
CA ARG A 432 -40.77 3.99 -1.49
C ARG A 432 -39.69 4.40 -2.50
N ILE A 433 -39.67 3.76 -3.67
CA ILE A 433 -38.67 3.94 -4.70
C ILE A 433 -39.14 5.00 -5.70
N LEU A 434 -38.29 6.01 -5.93
CA LEU A 434 -38.40 6.98 -6.99
C LEU A 434 -37.37 6.65 -8.07
N PHE A 435 -37.80 6.38 -9.30
CA PHE A 435 -36.89 6.24 -10.43
C PHE A 435 -36.63 7.60 -11.09
N VAL A 436 -35.36 7.96 -11.28
CA VAL A 436 -34.93 9.15 -11.99
C VAL A 436 -34.15 8.75 -13.22
N ILE A 437 -34.83 8.73 -14.35
CA ILE A 437 -34.27 8.35 -15.65
C ILE A 437 -33.68 9.61 -16.28
N VAL A 438 -32.36 9.63 -16.50
CA VAL A 438 -31.67 10.77 -17.10
C VAL A 438 -31.41 10.46 -18.57
N ASP A 439 -32.27 10.98 -19.44
CA ASP A 439 -32.21 10.77 -20.89
C ASP A 439 -31.13 11.64 -21.54
N ASN A 440 -30.10 11.01 -22.09
CA ASN A 440 -29.06 11.67 -22.85
C ASN A 440 -29.27 11.52 -24.36
N ARG A 441 -30.16 12.36 -24.92
CA ARG A 441 -30.37 12.48 -26.37
C ARG A 441 -30.75 11.15 -27.04
N SER A 442 -31.64 10.36 -26.42
CA SER A 442 -32.19 9.15 -27.04
C SER A 442 -32.91 9.48 -28.36
N ARG A 443 -32.66 8.64 -29.38
CA ARG A 443 -33.15 8.81 -30.75
C ARG A 443 -34.11 7.71 -31.19
N GLU A 444 -34.01 6.53 -30.58
CA GLU A 444 -34.88 5.41 -30.90
C GLU A 444 -36.33 5.72 -30.50
N ALA A 445 -37.25 5.55 -31.44
CA ALA A 445 -38.68 5.77 -31.19
C ALA A 445 -39.22 4.89 -30.05
N ALA A 446 -38.70 3.67 -29.91
CA ALA A 446 -39.05 2.77 -28.81
C ALA A 446 -38.63 3.35 -27.45
N THR A 447 -37.44 3.95 -27.37
CA THR A 447 -36.91 4.55 -26.13
C THR A 447 -37.70 5.81 -25.79
N GLN A 448 -37.98 6.67 -26.76
CA GLN A 448 -38.82 7.86 -26.55
C GLN A 448 -40.23 7.49 -26.08
N ALA A 449 -40.83 6.44 -26.65
CA ALA A 449 -42.14 5.94 -26.21
C ALA A 449 -42.10 5.40 -24.77
N LEU A 450 -41.05 4.65 -24.40
CA LEU A 450 -40.85 4.16 -23.03
C LEU A 450 -40.70 5.33 -22.04
N LEU A 451 -39.86 6.31 -22.36
CA LEU A 451 -39.64 7.49 -21.50
C LEU A 451 -40.93 8.28 -21.30
N ALA A 452 -41.70 8.51 -22.38
CA ALA A 452 -43.00 9.18 -22.30
C ALA A 452 -43.99 8.40 -21.40
N ALA A 453 -44.02 7.07 -21.50
CA ALA A 453 -44.86 6.23 -20.66
C ALA A 453 -44.43 6.28 -19.18
N ARG A 454 -43.11 6.26 -18.90
CA ARG A 454 -42.58 6.34 -17.53
C ARG A 454 -42.83 7.71 -16.91
N ALA A 455 -42.72 8.81 -17.68
CA ALA A 455 -42.98 10.17 -17.21
C ALA A 455 -44.42 10.40 -16.69
N LEU A 456 -45.39 9.57 -17.09
CA LEU A 456 -46.77 9.65 -16.60
C LEU A 456 -46.96 9.06 -15.20
N ARG A 457 -45.97 8.34 -14.66
CA ARG A 457 -46.07 7.71 -13.34
C ARG A 457 -45.55 8.65 -12.24
N SER A 458 -46.21 8.65 -11.08
CA SER A 458 -45.82 9.50 -9.94
C SER A 458 -44.53 9.07 -9.25
N ASP A 459 -44.16 7.80 -9.38
CA ASP A 459 -42.94 7.17 -8.87
C ASP A 459 -41.76 7.27 -9.85
N HIS A 460 -41.91 8.00 -10.95
CA HIS A 460 -40.87 8.20 -11.97
C HIS A 460 -40.63 9.68 -12.27
N ALA A 461 -39.38 9.98 -12.59
CA ALA A 461 -38.87 11.25 -13.08
C ALA A 461 -38.09 10.98 -14.36
N VAL A 462 -38.39 11.75 -15.42
CA VAL A 462 -37.58 11.74 -16.65
C VAL A 462 -36.92 13.10 -16.77
N VAL A 463 -35.59 13.13 -16.66
CA VAL A 463 -34.75 14.33 -16.70
C VAL A 463 -34.02 14.34 -18.03
N THR A 464 -34.15 15.41 -18.81
CA THR A 464 -33.44 15.56 -20.08
C THR A 464 -32.03 16.10 -19.85
N MET A 465 -31.02 15.39 -20.36
CA MET A 465 -29.65 15.87 -20.47
C MET A 465 -29.32 16.13 -21.94
N ASP A 466 -29.53 17.37 -22.40
CA ASP A 466 -29.12 17.83 -23.73
C ASP A 466 -27.68 18.34 -23.75
N GLU A 467 -26.77 17.56 -23.18
CA GLU A 467 -25.33 17.82 -23.10
C GLU A 467 -24.56 16.62 -23.71
N PRO A 468 -23.28 16.75 -24.09
CA PRO A 468 -22.42 15.59 -24.34
C PRO A 468 -22.43 14.62 -23.15
N PHE A 469 -22.27 13.32 -23.42
CA PHE A 469 -22.38 12.32 -22.37
C PHE A 469 -21.27 12.49 -21.32
N ASN A 470 -21.71 12.54 -20.06
CA ASN A 470 -20.87 12.58 -18.87
C ASN A 470 -21.69 11.88 -17.78
N TRP A 471 -21.22 10.72 -17.33
CA TRP A 471 -21.93 9.86 -16.38
C TRP A 471 -22.07 10.55 -15.02
N SER A 472 -20.98 11.14 -14.53
CA SER A 472 -20.97 11.94 -13.30
C SER A 472 -21.98 13.08 -13.36
N ARG A 473 -22.02 13.81 -14.47
CA ARG A 473 -22.95 14.92 -14.72
C ARG A 473 -24.40 14.45 -14.80
N ALA A 474 -24.67 13.34 -15.48
CA ALA A 474 -26.00 12.76 -15.58
C ALA A 474 -26.55 12.42 -14.18
N ASN A 475 -25.73 11.81 -13.33
CA ASN A 475 -26.11 11.51 -11.96
C ASN A 475 -26.39 12.78 -11.14
N MET A 476 -25.52 13.79 -11.24
CA MET A 476 -25.75 15.08 -10.56
C MET A 476 -27.00 15.80 -11.04
N LEU A 477 -27.35 15.70 -12.33
CA LEU A 477 -28.61 16.22 -12.88
C LEU A 477 -29.83 15.47 -12.33
N GLY A 478 -29.76 14.14 -12.23
CA GLY A 478 -30.82 13.33 -11.65
C GLY A 478 -31.08 13.68 -10.18
N ILE A 479 -30.02 13.85 -9.38
CA ILE A 479 -30.12 14.25 -7.97
C ILE A 479 -30.77 15.63 -7.80
N ALA A 480 -30.58 16.53 -8.77
CA ALA A 480 -31.14 17.88 -8.73
C ALA A 480 -32.65 17.93 -8.99
N ASP A 481 -33.29 16.82 -9.38
CA ASP A 481 -34.75 16.77 -9.51
C ASP A 481 -35.41 17.02 -8.13
N PRO A 482 -36.37 17.96 -8.02
CA PRO A 482 -36.98 18.30 -6.74
C PRO A 482 -37.60 17.13 -5.99
N ARG A 483 -38.03 16.07 -6.69
CA ARG A 483 -38.62 14.87 -6.07
C ARG A 483 -37.60 14.05 -5.27
N VAL A 484 -36.31 14.19 -5.57
CA VAL A 484 -35.21 13.50 -4.88
C VAL A 484 -34.91 14.14 -3.52
N ALA A 485 -35.32 15.39 -3.30
CA ALA A 485 -35.04 16.13 -2.06
C ALA A 485 -35.59 15.43 -0.79
N ASP A 486 -36.61 14.59 -0.95
CA ASP A 486 -37.26 13.82 0.12
C ASP A 486 -36.75 12.36 0.23
N CYS A 487 -35.76 11.98 -0.57
CA CYS A 487 -35.14 10.64 -0.50
C CYS A 487 -33.97 10.64 0.48
N ASP A 488 -33.94 9.69 1.42
CA ASP A 488 -32.83 9.55 2.37
C ASP A 488 -31.64 8.81 1.72
N LEU A 489 -31.93 7.86 0.82
CA LEU A 489 -30.94 7.05 0.11
C LEU A 489 -30.90 7.36 -1.39
N LEU A 490 -29.71 7.30 -1.97
CA LEU A 490 -29.45 7.43 -3.39
C LEU A 490 -28.86 6.11 -3.91
N VAL A 491 -29.35 5.64 -5.05
CA VAL A 491 -28.79 4.49 -5.77
C VAL A 491 -28.44 4.96 -7.18
N PHE A 492 -27.20 4.74 -7.59
CA PHE A 492 -26.74 4.91 -8.96
C PHE A 492 -26.71 3.54 -9.62
N ALA A 493 -27.41 3.40 -10.73
CA ALA A 493 -27.48 2.14 -11.46
C ALA A 493 -27.32 2.38 -12.96
N ASN A 494 -26.59 1.49 -13.62
CA ASN A 494 -26.57 1.47 -15.08
C ASN A 494 -27.94 1.01 -15.63
N ASN A 495 -28.22 1.35 -16.88
CA ASN A 495 -29.47 0.95 -17.55
C ASN A 495 -29.49 -0.51 -18.01
N ASP A 496 -28.43 -1.29 -17.77
CA ASP A 496 -28.22 -2.65 -18.24
C ASP A 496 -27.95 -3.66 -17.11
N VAL A 497 -28.49 -3.37 -15.93
CA VAL A 497 -28.50 -4.27 -14.78
C VAL A 497 -29.83 -5.01 -14.65
N VAL A 498 -29.83 -6.21 -14.08
CA VAL A 498 -31.04 -6.97 -13.74
C VAL A 498 -30.91 -7.46 -12.30
N MET A 499 -31.81 -7.01 -11.42
CA MET A 499 -31.80 -7.39 -10.01
C MET A 499 -32.25 -8.84 -9.82
N LEU A 500 -31.46 -9.62 -9.07
CA LEU A 500 -31.76 -11.03 -8.74
C LEU A 500 -32.27 -11.19 -7.31
N THR A 501 -31.84 -10.33 -6.38
CA THR A 501 -32.14 -10.45 -4.95
C THR A 501 -33.53 -9.92 -4.61
N GLN A 502 -34.37 -10.77 -4.01
CA GLN A 502 -35.63 -10.35 -3.39
C GLN A 502 -35.38 -9.57 -2.11
N GLY A 503 -36.09 -8.45 -1.91
CA GLY A 503 -35.96 -7.60 -0.72
C GLY A 503 -34.65 -6.84 -0.59
N TRP A 504 -33.96 -6.61 -1.72
CA TRP A 504 -32.69 -5.87 -1.77
C TRP A 504 -32.77 -4.48 -1.12
N ASP A 505 -33.92 -3.82 -1.22
CA ASP A 505 -34.16 -2.48 -0.69
C ASP A 505 -34.17 -2.46 0.84
N VAL A 506 -34.70 -3.51 1.48
CA VAL A 506 -34.68 -3.65 2.94
C VAL A 506 -33.28 -3.97 3.45
N GLU A 507 -32.53 -4.76 2.69
CA GLU A 507 -31.13 -5.06 3.00
C GLU A 507 -30.24 -3.81 2.88
N LEU A 508 -30.45 -2.96 1.88
CA LEU A 508 -29.78 -1.65 1.81
C LEU A 508 -30.08 -0.77 3.02
N ASP A 509 -31.34 -0.71 3.45
CA ASP A 509 -31.74 0.04 4.64
C ASP A 509 -31.02 -0.47 5.88
N ARG A 510 -30.96 -1.80 6.05
CA ARG A 510 -30.26 -2.45 7.17
C ARG A 510 -28.78 -2.08 7.19
N LEU A 511 -28.12 -2.06 6.04
CA LEU A 511 -26.70 -1.75 5.91
C LEU A 511 -26.39 -0.27 6.12
N LEU A 512 -27.16 0.63 5.50
CA LEU A 512 -26.93 2.08 5.56
C LEU A 512 -27.47 2.72 6.83
N ALA A 513 -28.24 1.97 7.64
CA ALA A 513 -28.57 2.34 9.02
C ALA A 513 -27.36 2.28 9.97
N ASP A 514 -26.27 1.58 9.60
CA ASP A 514 -25.00 1.62 10.32
C ASP A 514 -24.29 2.96 10.05
N PRO A 515 -24.18 3.89 11.02
CA PRO A 515 -23.69 5.24 10.74
C PRO A 515 -22.28 5.30 10.12
N PRO A 516 -21.30 4.46 10.51
CA PRO A 516 -20.03 4.35 9.81
C PRO A 516 -20.13 3.92 8.34
N CYS A 517 -21.13 3.14 7.92
CA CYS A 517 -21.27 2.67 6.53
C CYS A 517 -21.91 3.73 5.65
N GLY A 518 -21.14 4.42 4.81
CA GLY A 518 -21.67 5.50 3.95
C GLY A 518 -22.11 5.04 2.55
N ILE A 519 -21.49 3.98 2.03
CA ILE A 519 -21.68 3.48 0.67
C ILE A 519 -21.78 1.95 0.71
N VAL A 520 -22.68 1.38 -0.09
CA VAL A 520 -22.87 -0.06 -0.30
C VAL A 520 -22.81 -0.37 -1.80
N GLY A 521 -22.03 -1.38 -2.17
CA GLY A 521 -22.03 -1.99 -3.50
C GLY A 521 -22.51 -3.43 -3.47
N ALA A 522 -23.19 -3.85 -4.54
CA ALA A 522 -23.72 -5.20 -4.70
C ALA A 522 -22.71 -6.15 -5.35
N ARG A 523 -22.97 -7.46 -5.32
CA ARG A 523 -22.28 -8.44 -6.17
C ARG A 523 -22.83 -8.38 -7.58
N LEU A 524 -21.96 -8.15 -8.55
CA LEU A 524 -22.34 -8.16 -9.96
C LEU A 524 -21.86 -9.43 -10.62
N LEU A 525 -22.73 -10.01 -11.43
CA LEU A 525 -22.48 -11.22 -12.19
C LEU A 525 -22.56 -10.92 -13.69
N TYR A 526 -21.72 -11.60 -14.45
CA TYR A 526 -21.87 -11.68 -15.89
C TYR A 526 -23.12 -12.50 -16.26
N PRO A 527 -23.65 -12.36 -17.49
CA PRO A 527 -24.77 -13.17 -17.97
C PRO A 527 -24.50 -14.68 -17.99
N ASP A 528 -23.24 -15.11 -17.93
CA ASP A 528 -22.83 -16.51 -17.80
C ASP A 528 -22.70 -16.98 -16.34
N MET A 529 -23.18 -16.16 -15.38
CA MET A 529 -23.14 -16.35 -13.94
C MET A 529 -21.74 -16.33 -13.32
N THR A 530 -20.68 -16.00 -14.08
CA THR A 530 -19.38 -15.74 -13.48
C THR A 530 -19.37 -14.41 -12.72
N VAL A 531 -18.55 -14.31 -11.67
CA VAL A 531 -18.45 -13.09 -10.88
C VAL A 531 -17.82 -11.98 -11.72
N GLN A 532 -18.43 -10.80 -11.73
CA GLN A 532 -17.88 -9.59 -12.37
C GLN A 532 -17.32 -8.63 -11.33
N HIS A 533 -17.97 -8.50 -10.17
CA HIS A 533 -17.56 -7.57 -9.13
C HIS A 533 -17.85 -8.13 -7.74
N ALA A 534 -16.80 -8.26 -6.94
CA ALA A 534 -16.86 -8.55 -5.51
C ALA A 534 -16.12 -7.47 -4.67
N GLY A 535 -16.32 -6.19 -5.03
CA GLY A 535 -15.52 -5.06 -4.55
C GLY A 535 -14.37 -4.69 -5.51
N ILE A 536 -13.82 -3.48 -5.34
CA ILE A 536 -12.62 -3.02 -6.05
C ILE A 536 -11.42 -3.13 -5.12
N VAL A 537 -10.32 -3.66 -5.67
CA VAL A 537 -9.01 -3.75 -5.03
C VAL A 537 -8.09 -2.68 -5.61
N LEU A 538 -7.41 -1.95 -4.73
CA LEU A 538 -6.44 -0.91 -5.09
C LEU A 538 -5.00 -1.37 -4.89
N GLY A 539 -4.05 -0.78 -5.63
CA GLY A 539 -2.62 -1.08 -5.49
C GLY A 539 -2.12 -2.40 -6.09
N THR A 540 -2.99 -3.17 -6.72
CA THR A 540 -2.64 -4.36 -7.52
C THR A 540 -2.56 -4.00 -9.02
N GLY A 541 -2.16 -4.95 -9.87
CA GLY A 541 -2.21 -4.82 -11.33
C GLY A 541 -1.52 -3.58 -11.88
N GLU A 542 -0.21 -3.40 -11.61
CA GLU A 542 0.56 -2.21 -12.04
C GLU A 542 0.05 -0.88 -11.45
N GLY A 543 -0.75 -0.93 -10.38
CA GLY A 543 -1.36 0.26 -9.75
C GLY A 543 -2.74 0.62 -10.33
N LEU A 544 -3.35 -0.31 -11.09
CA LEU A 544 -4.70 -0.17 -11.62
C LEU A 544 -5.74 -0.71 -10.62
N PRO A 545 -6.89 -0.03 -10.47
CA PRO A 545 -8.04 -0.58 -9.76
C PRO A 545 -8.56 -1.85 -10.44
N LEU A 546 -8.71 -2.94 -9.69
CA LEU A 546 -9.19 -4.23 -10.21
C LEU A 546 -10.50 -4.64 -9.53
N HIS A 547 -11.40 -5.25 -10.30
CA HIS A 547 -12.57 -5.92 -9.74
C HIS A 547 -12.16 -7.26 -9.12
N ALA A 548 -12.40 -7.42 -7.82
CA ALA A 548 -12.19 -8.70 -7.14
C ALA A 548 -13.13 -9.78 -7.70
N GLY A 549 -12.63 -11.01 -7.82
CA GLY A 549 -13.42 -12.16 -8.27
C GLY A 549 -13.80 -12.15 -9.74
N ARG A 550 -13.27 -11.23 -10.55
CA ARG A 550 -13.59 -11.16 -11.98
C ARG A 550 -13.32 -12.52 -12.67
N HIS A 551 -14.35 -13.05 -13.33
CA HIS A 551 -14.40 -14.37 -13.98
C HIS A 551 -14.29 -15.58 -13.05
N ALA A 552 -14.35 -15.40 -11.73
CA ALA A 552 -14.48 -16.51 -10.79
C ALA A 552 -15.83 -17.20 -10.98
N ALA A 553 -15.90 -18.48 -10.60
CA ALA A 553 -17.16 -19.22 -10.59
C ALA A 553 -18.15 -18.58 -9.59
N PHE A 554 -19.44 -18.77 -9.83
CA PHE A 554 -20.51 -18.21 -8.99
C PHE A 554 -20.37 -18.56 -7.50
N ASP A 555 -19.98 -19.80 -7.22
CA ASP A 555 -19.82 -20.40 -5.90
C ASP A 555 -18.37 -20.39 -5.39
N ASP A 556 -17.45 -19.74 -6.12
CA ASP A 556 -16.08 -19.56 -5.64
C ASP A 556 -16.11 -18.61 -4.43
N PRO A 557 -15.73 -19.07 -3.22
CA PRO A 557 -15.70 -18.22 -2.05
C PRO A 557 -14.60 -17.15 -2.15
N GLY A 558 -13.59 -17.38 -2.98
CA GLY A 558 -12.39 -16.55 -3.07
C GLY A 558 -11.51 -16.63 -1.82
N PRO A 559 -10.39 -15.88 -1.82
CA PRO A 559 -9.47 -15.83 -0.70
C PRO A 559 -10.16 -15.37 0.59
N GLY A 560 -10.05 -16.16 1.66
CA GLY A 560 -10.70 -15.85 2.94
C GLY A 560 -12.23 -15.73 2.86
N ALA A 561 -12.87 -16.40 1.89
CA ALA A 561 -14.30 -16.33 1.62
C ALA A 561 -14.84 -14.93 1.22
N ARG A 562 -13.98 -14.03 0.75
CA ARG A 562 -14.37 -12.62 0.51
C ARG A 562 -15.43 -12.44 -0.58
N TYR A 563 -15.50 -13.31 -1.60
CA TYR A 563 -16.46 -13.10 -2.70
C TYR A 563 -17.91 -13.34 -2.25
N VAL A 564 -18.10 -14.12 -1.19
CA VAL A 564 -19.41 -14.51 -0.65
C VAL A 564 -19.67 -13.95 0.75
N THR A 565 -18.71 -13.21 1.32
CA THR A 565 -18.83 -12.59 2.64
C THR A 565 -18.96 -11.08 2.51
N GLN A 566 -19.94 -10.50 3.20
CA GLN A 566 -20.07 -9.06 3.32
C GLN A 566 -18.81 -8.48 4.00
N HIS A 567 -18.17 -7.46 3.43
CA HIS A 567 -16.95 -6.89 4.02
C HIS A 567 -16.72 -5.43 3.60
N ASP A 568 -15.94 -4.68 4.39
CA ASP A 568 -15.51 -3.34 3.99
C ASP A 568 -14.58 -3.44 2.77
N ALA A 569 -14.70 -2.52 1.82
CA ALA A 569 -13.99 -2.51 0.54
C ALA A 569 -13.31 -1.15 0.31
N ALA A 570 -12.26 -1.12 -0.50
CA ALA A 570 -11.60 0.14 -0.84
C ALA A 570 -12.50 1.04 -1.71
N ALA A 571 -13.23 0.43 -2.65
CA ALA A 571 -14.25 1.04 -3.47
C ALA A 571 -15.24 -0.02 -3.99
N VAL A 572 -16.36 0.43 -4.55
CA VAL A 572 -17.36 -0.37 -5.26
C VAL A 572 -17.73 0.32 -6.57
N THR A 573 -18.26 -0.44 -7.54
CA THR A 573 -18.50 0.09 -8.88
C THR A 573 -19.80 0.89 -9.02
N GLY A 574 -19.79 1.91 -9.88
CA GLY A 574 -20.94 2.73 -10.21
C GLY A 574 -22.07 2.01 -10.97
N ALA A 575 -21.85 0.77 -11.43
CA ALA A 575 -22.91 -0.02 -12.08
C ALA A 575 -24.08 -0.32 -11.14
N PHE A 576 -23.80 -0.48 -9.83
CA PHE A 576 -24.78 -0.41 -8.75
C PHE A 576 -24.11 0.07 -7.47
N LEU A 577 -24.32 1.34 -7.12
CA LEU A 577 -23.76 1.99 -5.93
C LEU A 577 -24.88 2.68 -5.14
N ALA A 578 -25.10 2.24 -3.91
CA ALA A 578 -26.07 2.84 -2.99
C ALA A 578 -25.34 3.66 -1.91
N MET A 579 -25.90 4.79 -1.51
CA MET A 579 -25.32 5.62 -0.44
C MET A 579 -26.36 6.50 0.25
N ARG A 580 -26.04 6.99 1.44
CA ARG A 580 -26.85 8.02 2.09
C ARG A 580 -26.72 9.34 1.36
N ARG A 581 -27.83 10.06 1.16
CA ARG A 581 -27.84 11.38 0.51
C ARG A 581 -26.95 12.39 1.23
N GLU A 582 -26.97 12.37 2.56
CA GLU A 582 -26.16 13.27 3.40
C GLU A 582 -24.65 13.08 3.17
N VAL A 583 -24.21 11.83 2.95
CA VAL A 583 -22.80 11.50 2.69
C VAL A 583 -22.37 12.10 1.36
N LEU A 584 -23.20 11.99 0.31
CA LEU A 584 -22.89 12.58 -1.00
C LEU A 584 -22.82 14.11 -0.94
N ALA A 585 -23.72 14.72 -0.17
CA ALA A 585 -23.73 16.16 0.06
C ALA A 585 -22.47 16.63 0.80
N GLU A 586 -22.05 15.89 1.83
CA GLU A 586 -20.85 16.18 2.62
C GLU A 586 -19.57 16.12 1.77
N ILE A 587 -19.45 15.13 0.89
CA ILE A 587 -18.26 14.94 0.04
C ILE A 587 -18.29 15.77 -1.26
N GLY A 588 -19.37 16.52 -1.50
CA GLY A 588 -19.48 17.47 -2.62
C GLY A 588 -19.91 16.88 -3.97
N GLY A 589 -20.60 15.72 -4.00
CA GLY A 589 -21.11 15.13 -5.25
C GLY A 589 -20.04 14.40 -6.08
N PHE A 590 -20.25 14.21 -7.38
CA PHE A 590 -19.24 13.65 -8.30
C PHE A 590 -18.36 14.75 -8.93
N ASP A 591 -17.09 14.47 -9.22
CA ASP A 591 -16.25 15.37 -10.01
C ASP A 591 -16.60 15.25 -11.50
N CYS A 592 -17.57 16.04 -11.94
CA CYS A 592 -18.03 16.03 -13.33
C CYS A 592 -16.99 16.58 -14.32
N ALA A 593 -15.97 17.31 -13.85
CA ALA A 593 -15.03 17.99 -14.72
C ALA A 593 -13.82 17.10 -15.06
N ARG A 594 -13.29 16.39 -14.07
CA ARG A 594 -12.11 15.51 -14.23
C ARG A 594 -12.46 14.06 -14.49
N LEU A 595 -13.58 13.57 -13.94
CA LEU A 595 -13.97 12.16 -14.02
C LEU A 595 -15.34 11.99 -14.67
N PRO A 596 -15.52 12.40 -15.94
CA PRO A 596 -16.80 12.32 -16.61
C PRO A 596 -17.26 10.88 -16.93
N ILE A 597 -16.35 9.91 -17.07
CA ILE A 597 -16.73 8.56 -17.54
C ILE A 597 -16.23 7.44 -16.62
N ALA A 598 -14.94 7.41 -16.30
CA ALA A 598 -14.27 6.37 -15.54
C ALA A 598 -13.85 6.87 -14.15
N TYR A 599 -13.51 5.92 -13.26
CA TYR A 599 -12.95 6.14 -11.91
C TYR A 599 -13.75 7.06 -10.96
N ASN A 600 -14.88 7.62 -11.37
CA ASN A 600 -15.75 8.48 -10.57
C ASN A 600 -16.37 7.74 -9.37
N ASP A 601 -16.60 6.44 -9.52
CA ASP A 601 -17.05 5.53 -8.48
C ASP A 601 -15.97 5.27 -7.43
N ILE A 602 -14.72 5.14 -7.87
CA ILE A 602 -13.55 5.04 -6.98
C ILE A 602 -13.31 6.36 -6.24
N ASP A 603 -13.35 7.48 -6.95
CA ASP A 603 -13.15 8.80 -6.34
C ASP A 603 -14.22 9.10 -5.28
N VAL A 604 -15.51 8.84 -5.54
CA VAL A 604 -16.56 9.06 -4.55
C VAL A 604 -16.38 8.15 -3.32
N CYS A 605 -15.94 6.91 -3.52
CA CYS A 605 -15.59 5.98 -2.43
C CYS A 605 -14.41 6.49 -1.60
N LEU A 606 -13.36 7.00 -2.24
CA LEU A 606 -12.19 7.56 -1.56
C LEU A 606 -12.54 8.85 -0.81
N ARG A 607 -13.41 9.71 -1.35
CA ARG A 607 -13.89 10.90 -0.62
C ARG A 607 -14.74 10.55 0.59
N ALA A 608 -15.62 9.56 0.48
CA ALA A 608 -16.38 9.05 1.62
C ALA A 608 -15.44 8.51 2.71
N ARG A 609 -14.41 7.76 2.33
CA ARG A 609 -13.37 7.27 3.26
C ARG A 609 -12.56 8.40 3.88
N ALA A 610 -12.22 9.45 3.13
CA ALA A 610 -11.52 10.62 3.68
C ALA A 610 -12.36 11.35 4.75
N ALA A 611 -13.68 11.38 4.56
CA ALA A 611 -14.67 11.90 5.50
C ALA A 611 -14.93 10.96 6.71
N GLY A 612 -14.37 9.74 6.71
CA GLY A 612 -14.49 8.79 7.82
C GLY A 612 -15.63 7.77 7.66
N TYR A 613 -16.23 7.68 6.47
CA TYR A 613 -17.21 6.65 6.14
C TYR A 613 -16.56 5.40 5.56
N ARG A 614 -17.20 4.25 5.80
CA ARG A 614 -16.84 2.96 5.22
C ARG A 614 -17.61 2.73 3.93
N VAL A 615 -16.95 2.03 3.01
CA VAL A 615 -17.55 1.48 1.80
C VAL A 615 -17.70 -0.01 2.01
N ARG A 616 -18.89 -0.54 1.76
CA ARG A 616 -19.25 -1.92 2.08
C ARG A 616 -19.58 -2.68 0.80
N TYR A 617 -18.94 -3.82 0.59
CA TYR A 617 -19.37 -4.81 -0.39
C TYR A 617 -20.40 -5.76 0.25
N CYS A 618 -21.50 -6.02 -0.46
CA CYS A 618 -22.61 -6.85 -0.01
C CYS A 618 -22.94 -7.94 -1.05
N PRO A 619 -22.49 -9.20 -0.85
CA PRO A 619 -22.83 -10.31 -1.74
C PRO A 619 -24.28 -10.79 -1.61
N GLN A 620 -25.02 -10.35 -0.59
CA GLN A 620 -26.43 -10.69 -0.42
C GLN A 620 -27.32 -9.95 -1.44
N ILE A 621 -26.85 -8.84 -2.00
CA ILE A 621 -27.51 -8.13 -3.11
C ILE A 621 -26.78 -8.50 -4.39
N GLU A 622 -27.50 -9.11 -5.33
CA GLU A 622 -26.95 -9.66 -6.56
C GLU A 622 -27.67 -9.12 -7.78
N LEU A 623 -26.88 -8.72 -8.79
CA LEU A 623 -27.41 -8.29 -10.08
C LEU A 623 -26.64 -8.96 -11.21
N LEU A 624 -27.34 -9.27 -12.30
CA LEU A 624 -26.69 -9.42 -13.60
C LEU A 624 -26.33 -8.02 -14.12
N HIS A 625 -25.15 -7.87 -14.70
CA HIS A 625 -24.78 -6.66 -15.41
C HIS A 625 -24.27 -7.04 -16.81
N HIS A 626 -24.96 -6.54 -17.84
CA HIS A 626 -24.74 -6.98 -19.22
C HIS A 626 -23.49 -6.39 -19.89
N GLU A 627 -22.72 -5.56 -19.17
CA GLU A 627 -21.42 -4.93 -19.51
C GLU A 627 -21.22 -4.62 -21.00
N SER A 628 -21.31 -3.34 -21.35
CA SER A 628 -20.84 -2.80 -22.65
C SER A 628 -21.45 -3.46 -23.90
N LYS A 629 -22.62 -4.11 -23.80
CA LYS A 629 -23.44 -4.41 -24.99
C LYS A 629 -23.86 -3.13 -25.74
N THR A 630 -23.89 -1.98 -25.06
CA THR A 630 -24.24 -0.67 -25.62
C THR A 630 -23.03 0.12 -26.13
N ARG A 631 -21.81 -0.10 -25.62
CA ARG A 631 -20.59 0.63 -26.01
C ARG A 631 -19.73 -0.07 -27.09
N GLY A 632 -20.01 -1.33 -27.41
CA GLY A 632 -19.20 -2.10 -28.36
C GLY A 632 -17.97 -2.73 -27.68
N ARG A 633 -17.52 -3.89 -28.19
CA ARG A 633 -16.51 -4.74 -27.54
C ARG A 633 -15.05 -4.30 -27.74
N THR A 634 -14.80 -3.24 -28.51
CA THR A 634 -13.44 -2.81 -28.87
C THR A 634 -13.24 -1.36 -28.48
N ARG A 635 -12.43 -1.11 -27.45
CA ARG A 635 -11.97 0.23 -27.11
C ARG A 635 -11.17 0.78 -28.28
N THR A 636 -11.53 1.96 -28.76
CA THR A 636 -10.73 2.74 -29.72
C THR A 636 -9.46 3.26 -29.03
N VAL A 637 -8.46 3.67 -29.83
CA VAL A 637 -7.22 4.30 -29.30
C VAL A 637 -7.55 5.55 -28.50
N ASP A 638 -8.53 6.34 -28.96
CA ASP A 638 -8.96 7.56 -28.28
C ASP A 638 -9.66 7.26 -26.93
N GLU A 639 -10.49 6.21 -26.86
CA GLU A 639 -11.11 5.78 -25.60
C GLU A 639 -10.09 5.27 -24.58
N ALA A 640 -9.05 4.56 -25.04
CA ALA A 640 -7.96 4.12 -24.18
C ALA A 640 -7.16 5.33 -23.66
N ALA A 641 -6.78 6.26 -24.54
CA ALA A 641 -6.07 7.47 -24.15
C ALA A 641 -6.88 8.36 -23.19
N TRP A 642 -8.20 8.37 -23.32
CA TRP A 642 -9.09 9.06 -22.39
C TRP A 642 -9.14 8.40 -21.01
N ASP A 643 -9.28 7.07 -20.98
CA ASP A 643 -9.23 6.27 -19.73
C ASP A 643 -7.90 6.49 -18.99
N ASP A 644 -6.78 6.51 -19.72
CA ASP A 644 -5.44 6.80 -19.17
C ASP A 644 -5.35 8.23 -18.61
N ALA A 645 -5.99 9.21 -19.25
CA ALA A 645 -6.01 10.59 -18.78
C ALA A 645 -6.81 10.76 -17.47
N GLU A 646 -8.00 10.15 -17.38
CA GLU A 646 -8.79 10.16 -16.13
C GLU A 646 -8.08 9.39 -15.00
N LEU A 647 -7.40 8.29 -15.35
CA LEU A 647 -6.54 7.55 -14.41
C LEU A 647 -5.40 8.44 -13.88
N ALA A 648 -4.75 9.21 -14.76
CA ALA A 648 -3.72 10.16 -14.34
C ALA A 648 -4.27 11.27 -13.42
N ASP A 649 -5.47 11.77 -13.69
CA ASP A 649 -6.14 12.77 -12.85
C ASP A 649 -6.46 12.23 -11.45
N ILE A 650 -7.00 11.01 -11.34
CA ILE A 650 -7.29 10.41 -10.03
C ILE A 650 -5.99 10.08 -9.27
N HIS A 651 -4.93 9.62 -9.95
CA HIS A 651 -3.59 9.45 -9.36
C HIS A 651 -3.01 10.76 -8.84
N ALA A 652 -3.14 11.85 -9.59
CA ALA A 652 -2.70 13.18 -9.15
C ALA A 652 -3.47 13.70 -7.92
N THR A 653 -4.70 13.22 -7.71
CA THR A 653 -5.58 13.62 -6.61
C THR A 653 -5.32 12.81 -5.34
N TRP A 654 -5.13 11.50 -5.48
CA TRP A 654 -5.13 10.54 -4.37
C TRP A 654 -3.77 9.90 -4.08
N GLY A 655 -2.87 9.83 -5.06
CA GLY A 655 -1.55 9.19 -4.98
C GLY A 655 -1.60 7.87 -4.22
N ASP A 656 -0.93 7.80 -3.06
CA ASP A 656 -0.83 6.58 -2.25
C ASP A 656 -2.17 5.95 -1.86
N ALA A 657 -3.27 6.72 -1.81
CA ALA A 657 -4.59 6.17 -1.50
C ALA A 657 -5.16 5.28 -2.63
N LEU A 658 -4.64 5.38 -3.86
CA LEU A 658 -4.95 4.48 -4.97
C LEU A 658 -4.02 3.28 -5.07
N THR A 659 -2.90 3.32 -4.36
CA THR A 659 -1.90 2.25 -4.40
C THR A 659 -1.84 1.44 -3.11
N ILE A 660 -2.63 1.81 -2.09
CA ILE A 660 -2.68 1.11 -0.82
C ILE A 660 -4.11 0.78 -0.41
N ASP A 661 -4.45 -0.51 -0.46
CA ASP A 661 -5.72 -1.06 -0.01
C ASP A 661 -5.57 -1.69 1.39
N PRO A 662 -6.25 -1.17 2.43
CA PRO A 662 -6.21 -1.74 3.78
C PRO A 662 -6.69 -3.20 3.84
N SER A 663 -7.54 -3.62 2.91
CA SER A 663 -8.13 -4.95 2.88
C SER A 663 -7.19 -6.03 2.33
N ILE A 664 -6.01 -5.64 1.83
CA ILE A 664 -5.08 -6.52 1.13
C ILE A 664 -3.82 -6.74 1.95
N ASN A 665 -3.58 -8.01 2.27
CA ASN A 665 -2.35 -8.44 2.90
C ASN A 665 -1.14 -8.21 1.95
N PRO A 666 -0.01 -7.66 2.44
CA PRO A 666 1.16 -7.41 1.59
C PRO A 666 1.87 -8.67 1.07
N GLN A 667 1.50 -9.87 1.54
CA GLN A 667 1.96 -11.14 0.96
C GLN A 667 1.30 -11.46 -0.38
N TRP A 668 0.22 -10.78 -0.77
CA TRP A 668 -0.32 -10.90 -2.13
C TRP A 668 0.60 -10.24 -3.16
N ALA A 669 0.71 -10.86 -4.32
CA ALA A 669 1.42 -10.30 -5.46
C ALA A 669 0.71 -9.04 -5.97
N LEU A 670 1.52 -8.07 -6.42
CA LEU A 670 1.02 -6.77 -6.88
C LEU A 670 0.80 -6.73 -8.41
N GLY A 671 1.18 -7.78 -9.14
CA GLY A 671 1.01 -7.87 -10.59
C GLY A 671 -0.01 -8.94 -10.98
N GLY A 672 -0.67 -8.78 -12.12
CA GLY A 672 -1.67 -9.74 -12.61
C GLY A 672 -3.08 -9.50 -12.08
N ALA A 673 -3.85 -10.57 -11.95
CA ALA A 673 -5.21 -10.54 -11.41
C ALA A 673 -5.18 -10.44 -9.87
N ALA A 674 -6.26 -9.94 -9.27
CA ALA A 674 -6.35 -9.89 -7.82
C ALA A 674 -6.21 -11.30 -7.22
N PHE A 675 -5.28 -11.45 -6.26
CA PHE A 675 -5.04 -12.68 -5.49
C PHE A 675 -4.52 -13.89 -6.27
N ASP A 676 -3.86 -13.68 -7.41
CA ASP A 676 -3.34 -14.76 -8.26
C ASP A 676 -1.97 -15.31 -7.84
N GLY A 677 -1.24 -14.59 -6.99
CA GLY A 677 0.10 -14.97 -6.57
C GLY A 677 0.52 -14.43 -5.19
N LEU A 678 1.63 -14.97 -4.70
CA LEU A 678 2.20 -14.70 -3.38
C LEU A 678 3.64 -14.23 -3.47
N ARG A 679 4.04 -13.38 -2.54
CA ARG A 679 5.41 -12.87 -2.39
C ARG A 679 5.79 -12.70 -0.93
N GLU A 680 7.09 -12.59 -0.66
CA GLU A 680 7.58 -12.16 0.65
C GLU A 680 7.66 -10.62 0.68
N PRO A 681 6.90 -9.94 1.54
CA PRO A 681 6.99 -8.49 1.67
C PRO A 681 8.28 -8.06 2.35
N GLY A 682 8.75 -6.85 1.99
CA GLY A 682 9.84 -6.19 2.67
C GLY A 682 9.51 -5.86 4.12
N MET A 683 10.53 -5.72 4.97
CA MET A 683 10.32 -5.35 6.38
C MET A 683 9.60 -4.00 6.52
N SER A 684 9.90 -3.02 5.65
CA SER A 684 9.20 -1.73 5.62
C SER A 684 7.71 -1.89 5.32
N GLU A 685 7.34 -2.74 4.37
CA GLU A 685 5.93 -3.03 4.03
C GLU A 685 5.20 -3.71 5.19
N ILE A 686 5.85 -4.68 5.84
CA ILE A 686 5.32 -5.36 7.03
C ILE A 686 5.05 -4.35 8.15
N LEU A 687 6.03 -3.48 8.46
CA LEU A 687 5.88 -2.48 9.52
C LEU A 687 4.83 -1.43 9.17
N ALA A 688 4.78 -0.96 7.92
CA ALA A 688 3.76 -0.02 7.46
C ALA A 688 2.34 -0.61 7.55
N PHE A 689 2.19 -1.90 7.24
CA PHE A 689 0.92 -2.60 7.40
C PHE A 689 0.53 -2.76 8.88
N ILE A 690 1.48 -3.14 9.74
CA ILE A 690 1.25 -3.22 11.19
C ILE A 690 0.77 -1.87 11.73
N ASP A 691 1.48 -0.79 11.42
CA ASP A 691 1.16 0.57 11.90
C ASP A 691 -0.22 1.02 11.40
N ARG A 692 -0.57 0.70 10.14
CA ARG A 692 -1.90 0.95 9.57
C ARG A 692 -2.99 0.14 10.27
N SER A 693 -2.79 -1.16 10.46
CA SER A 693 -3.77 -2.02 11.13
C SER A 693 -4.08 -1.53 12.56
N ALA A 694 -3.09 -0.94 13.23
CA ALA A 694 -3.22 -0.36 14.55
C ALA A 694 -3.64 1.13 14.53
N ALA A 695 -4.02 1.70 13.39
CA ALA A 695 -4.57 3.06 13.34
C ALA A 695 -5.98 3.09 13.96
N PRO A 696 -6.42 4.23 14.53
CA PRO A 696 -7.80 4.37 15.03
C PRO A 696 -8.85 4.15 13.94
N ASP A 697 -8.54 4.58 12.71
CA ASP A 697 -9.34 4.32 11.52
C ASP A 697 -8.39 3.88 10.38
N PRO A 698 -8.23 2.56 10.15
CA PRO A 698 -7.34 2.04 9.13
C PRO A 698 -7.85 2.26 7.70
N TRP A 699 -9.14 2.60 7.55
CA TRP A 699 -9.80 2.78 6.25
C TRP A 699 -9.73 4.21 5.74
N ARG A 700 -9.58 5.18 6.66
CA ARG A 700 -9.46 6.60 6.34
C ARG A 700 -8.25 6.87 5.45
N VAL A 701 -8.48 7.68 4.42
CA VAL A 701 -7.45 8.13 3.47
C VAL A 701 -7.29 9.64 3.53
N THR A 702 -6.14 10.13 3.06
CA THR A 702 -5.87 11.57 2.94
C THR A 702 -5.83 11.94 1.47
N LYS A 703 -6.53 13.01 1.11
CA LYS A 703 -6.50 13.59 -0.23
C LYS A 703 -5.20 14.38 -0.40
N LEU A 704 -4.43 14.15 -1.47
CA LEU A 704 -3.15 14.86 -1.68
C LEU A 704 -3.36 16.30 -2.16
N ARG A 705 -4.38 16.52 -2.99
CA ARG A 705 -4.77 17.85 -3.46
C ARG A 705 -6.16 18.18 -2.92
N PRO A 706 -6.38 19.34 -2.27
CA PRO A 706 -7.70 19.73 -1.78
C PRO A 706 -8.75 19.77 -2.89
#